data_AF-A0A959FDL4-F1
#
_entry.id   AF-A0A959FDL4-F1
#
_cell.length_a   1.000
_cell.length_b   1.000
_cell.length_c   1.000
_cell.angle_alpha   90.00
_cell.angle_beta   90.00
_cell.angle_gamma   90.00
#
_symmetry.space_group_name_H-M   'P 1'
#
loop_
_entity.id
_entity.type
_entity.pdbx_description
1 polymer ?
#
loop_
_entity_poly.entity_id
_entity_poly.type
_entity_poly.pdbx_seq_one_letter_code
_entity_poly.pdbx_strand_id
1 'polypeptide(L)'
;VVFTPEDGNSEKWLTISSYPGEHATIKGSVPLTPQWQPYRDGILKAKIESQIPIDMLIVDGKIRHMARYPNFDSTAVRFNGTSADATSPERVKSWKDPAGGYLHAMHKSDWGDFHYRISGKDEEGNLELEGGWQNNRRYGLSQENRMVENIFEELDAPGEWYYDRSEAMLYYHPLPNEAVDNAKFEVAQLKQLVEFRGTEQQPVKNITIKDIEFTQTARTFMEEYEPLLRSDWTVYRGAAIFFDGTENCFIKSCYLHNLGGNAVFFSNYNQKSGISGSHLTRIGASAVCFVGDPQAVRSPSFEYSEFVPFAEIDRVPGPQTNNYPADCLVYDNLIHTIGLFEKQVTGVELSMCRSITVSHNSIYDVPRAGINISEGTWGGHLIEYNDVFDTVKETGDHGAFNSWGRDRYWHPKRDEMDDIAASEPSLILADAGATVEISNNRFRCDRGWDIDLDDGSSNFHIYNNLCLNGGIKLREGFYRVVENNIMVNNTFHPHVWFENSGDVFARNIVMSPYQPIRVPYWGTMVDYNIFTDRQALEDARGNKMDEHSIVYPVNFRDPAHGDYRVDSKADAVFRLGFHNFEMDRFGVVSPHLRSLAKTPRMTLPFVSTEPTASNVVEWQGWRIKDLETLGERSATGMDSERGVYVLTIVSFDSSMRDFLRANDVILKFDGKAVNKLEDLKKAIEQADLTESLEMVIFRDQKEVVIMIPGNRIQPEN
;
A
#
# COMPACT_ATOMS: atom_id res chain seq x y z
N VAL A 1 14.52 5.97 27.13
CA VAL A 1 14.41 7.27 27.83
C VAL A 1 12.94 7.62 27.89
N VAL A 2 12.42 8.07 29.03
CA VAL A 2 10.99 8.44 29.16
C VAL A 2 10.91 9.90 29.61
N PHE A 3 10.24 10.74 28.83
CA PHE A 3 9.86 12.11 29.18
C PHE A 3 8.43 12.15 29.69
N THR A 4 8.23 12.91 30.74
CA THR A 4 6.96 13.09 31.44
C THR A 4 6.59 14.58 31.52
N PRO A 5 5.38 14.95 31.99
CA PRO A 5 5.00 16.36 32.18
C PRO A 5 5.92 17.14 33.15
N GLU A 6 6.73 16.44 33.94
CA GLU A 6 7.73 17.07 34.81
C GLU A 6 8.93 17.65 34.04
N ASP A 7 9.25 17.05 32.89
CA ASP A 7 10.40 17.38 32.04
C ASP A 7 10.11 18.52 31.07
N GLY A 8 8.86 18.63 30.60
CA GLY A 8 8.41 19.66 29.67
C GLY A 8 6.93 19.98 29.86
N ASN A 9 6.61 21.26 30.03
CA ASN A 9 5.25 21.76 30.29
C ASN A 9 5.13 23.24 29.88
N SER A 10 4.05 23.92 30.26
CA SER A 10 3.80 25.32 29.89
C SER A 10 4.85 26.31 30.40
N GLU A 11 5.65 25.95 31.40
CA GLU A 11 6.71 26.79 31.97
C GLU A 11 8.12 26.27 31.66
N LYS A 12 8.24 25.04 31.14
CA LYS A 12 9.51 24.35 30.87
C LYS A 12 9.61 23.92 29.41
N TRP A 13 10.66 24.40 28.75
CA TRP A 13 11.05 23.99 27.40
C TRP A 13 12.34 23.18 27.47
N LEU A 14 12.39 22.07 26.74
CA LEU A 14 13.57 21.23 26.65
C LEU A 14 13.96 21.05 25.19
N THR A 15 15.21 21.35 24.86
CA THR A 15 15.82 20.98 23.58
C THR A 15 16.98 20.05 23.84
N ILE A 16 16.96 18.90 23.20
CA ILE A 16 18.04 17.89 23.27
C ILE A 16 18.66 17.82 21.88
N SER A 17 19.97 18.05 21.79
CA SER A 17 20.69 17.98 20.53
C SER A 17 22.13 17.53 20.72
N SER A 18 22.75 17.08 19.63
CA SER A 18 24.20 16.96 19.57
C SER A 18 24.87 18.30 19.90
N TYR A 19 26.06 18.25 20.50
CA TYR A 19 26.90 19.43 20.66
C TYR A 19 27.36 19.91 19.26
N PRO A 20 27.49 21.22 18.99
CA PRO A 20 27.81 21.71 17.65
C PRO A 20 29.08 21.08 17.05
N GLY A 21 28.93 20.45 15.88
CA GLY A 21 30.02 19.76 15.17
C GLY A 21 30.30 18.33 15.64
N GLU A 22 29.61 17.86 16.69
CA GLU A 22 29.66 16.48 17.16
C GLU A 22 28.45 15.68 16.66
N HIS A 23 28.55 14.36 16.76
CA HIS A 23 27.53 13.42 16.34
C HIS A 23 27.13 12.51 17.52
N ALA A 24 25.91 12.66 18.03
CA ALA A 24 25.36 11.79 19.05
C ALA A 24 24.48 10.70 18.44
N THR A 25 24.72 9.45 18.87
CA THR A 25 23.91 8.28 18.50
C THR A 25 23.23 7.70 19.75
N ILE A 26 21.93 7.49 19.68
CA ILE A 26 21.15 6.68 20.63
C ILE A 26 20.82 5.37 19.94
N LYS A 27 21.24 4.25 20.52
CA LYS A 27 21.01 2.93 19.93
C LYS A 27 20.41 1.95 20.92
N GLY A 28 19.61 1.03 20.40
CA GLY A 28 18.90 0.00 21.17
C GLY A 28 19.65 -1.31 21.34
N SER A 29 20.93 -1.35 20.96
CA SER A 29 21.75 -2.57 20.93
C SER A 29 22.81 -2.63 22.02
N VAL A 30 23.28 -3.85 22.25
CA VAL A 30 24.48 -4.13 23.06
C VAL A 30 25.57 -4.77 22.19
N PRO A 31 26.85 -4.47 22.43
CA PRO A 31 27.94 -5.11 21.72
C PRO A 31 28.06 -6.59 22.09
N LEU A 32 28.46 -7.42 21.12
CA LEU A 32 28.90 -8.78 21.32
C LEU A 32 30.41 -8.86 21.09
N THR A 33 31.09 -9.70 21.88
CA THR A 33 32.53 -10.00 21.73
C THR A 33 32.74 -11.50 21.48
N PRO A 34 32.23 -12.04 20.37
CA PRO A 34 32.32 -13.47 20.07
C PRO A 34 33.77 -13.91 19.93
N GLN A 35 34.11 -15.05 20.54
CA GLN A 35 35.39 -15.73 20.33
C GLN A 35 35.17 -16.81 19.27
N TRP A 36 35.42 -16.44 18.01
CA TRP A 36 35.09 -17.29 16.87
C TRP A 36 35.98 -18.53 16.78
N GLN A 37 35.34 -19.65 16.48
CA GLN A 37 35.99 -20.91 16.15
C GLN A 37 35.41 -21.44 14.84
N PRO A 38 36.24 -22.04 13.96
CA PRO A 38 35.73 -22.72 12.78
C PRO A 38 34.73 -23.82 13.17
N TYR A 39 33.63 -23.94 12.40
CA TYR A 39 32.66 -25.02 12.55
C TYR A 39 32.66 -25.96 11.34
N ARG A 40 31.99 -25.60 10.24
CA ARG A 40 31.96 -26.34 8.98
C ARG A 40 31.67 -25.39 7.82
N ASP A 41 32.08 -25.75 6.60
CA ASP A 41 31.65 -25.08 5.36
C ASP A 41 31.77 -23.54 5.37
N GLY A 42 32.79 -23.01 6.05
CA GLY A 42 33.01 -21.56 6.20
C GLY A 42 32.23 -20.89 7.33
N ILE A 43 31.31 -21.61 7.99
CA ILE A 43 30.57 -21.15 9.16
C ILE A 43 31.49 -21.15 10.39
N LEU A 44 31.40 -20.07 11.15
CA LEU A 44 32.04 -19.89 12.45
C LEU A 44 31.01 -20.07 13.57
N LYS A 45 31.49 -20.45 14.75
CA LYS A 45 30.67 -20.48 15.96
C LYS A 45 31.36 -19.82 17.14
N ALA A 46 30.59 -19.22 18.03
CA ALA A 46 31.06 -18.62 19.26
C ALA A 46 30.04 -18.80 20.39
N LYS A 47 30.54 -19.16 21.58
CA LYS A 47 29.72 -19.19 22.80
C LYS A 47 29.41 -17.75 23.20
N ILE A 48 28.14 -17.45 23.44
CA ILE A 48 27.69 -16.15 23.96
C ILE A 48 27.43 -16.32 25.46
N GLU A 49 28.25 -15.68 26.28
CA GLU A 49 28.21 -15.86 27.74
C GLU A 49 26.98 -15.21 28.39
N SER A 50 26.35 -14.24 27.71
CA SER A 50 25.14 -13.58 28.16
C SER A 50 23.89 -14.31 27.64
N GLN A 51 22.92 -14.58 28.54
CA GLN A 51 21.59 -15.08 28.18
C GLN A 51 20.72 -13.94 27.61
N ILE A 52 21.19 -13.26 26.57
CA ILE A 52 20.42 -12.23 25.88
C ILE A 52 19.71 -12.86 24.67
N PRO A 53 18.40 -12.63 24.49
CA PRO A 53 17.72 -13.00 23.26
C PRO A 53 18.40 -12.29 22.09
N ILE A 54 18.75 -13.04 21.04
CA ILE A 54 19.28 -12.49 19.81
C ILE A 54 18.19 -12.57 18.75
N ASP A 55 17.69 -11.41 18.34
CA ASP A 55 16.62 -11.28 17.34
C ASP A 55 17.05 -10.50 16.10
N MET A 56 17.99 -9.58 16.23
CA MET A 56 18.59 -8.88 15.10
C MET A 56 20.10 -8.73 15.36
N LEU A 57 20.90 -9.28 14.45
CA LEU A 57 22.36 -9.14 14.47
C LEU A 57 22.79 -8.02 13.53
N ILE A 58 23.66 -7.16 14.03
CA ILE A 58 24.24 -6.04 13.29
C ILE A 58 25.76 -6.24 13.26
N VAL A 59 26.34 -6.19 12.07
CA VAL A 59 27.79 -6.33 11.84
C VAL A 59 28.27 -5.11 11.07
N ASP A 60 29.14 -4.32 11.70
CA ASP A 60 29.64 -3.03 11.18
C ASP A 60 28.51 -2.10 10.73
N GLY A 61 27.46 -1.98 11.55
CA GLY A 61 26.30 -1.12 11.31
C GLY A 61 25.31 -1.63 10.26
N LYS A 62 25.52 -2.83 9.71
CA LYS A 62 24.63 -3.47 8.73
C LYS A 62 23.89 -4.64 9.35
N ILE A 63 22.58 -4.72 9.11
CA ILE A 63 21.76 -5.87 9.52
C ILE A 63 22.25 -7.13 8.78
N ARG A 64 22.32 -8.26 9.48
CA ARG A 64 22.57 -9.59 8.92
C ARG A 64 21.30 -10.44 8.99
N HIS A 65 21.05 -11.23 7.94
CA HIS A 65 19.86 -12.06 7.86
C HIS A 65 20.00 -13.27 8.78
N MET A 66 18.92 -13.63 9.47
CA MET A 66 18.85 -14.97 10.06
C MET A 66 18.96 -16.01 8.93
N ALA A 67 19.47 -17.19 9.25
CA ALA A 67 19.42 -18.37 8.40
C ALA A 67 18.00 -18.53 7.84
N ARG A 68 17.84 -18.51 6.51
CA ARG A 68 16.53 -18.37 5.87
C ARG A 68 16.42 -19.19 4.59
N TYR A 69 15.19 -19.56 4.26
CA TYR A 69 14.87 -20.15 2.96
C TYR A 69 13.69 -19.43 2.30
N PRO A 70 13.79 -19.07 1.01
CA PRO A 70 15.01 -19.08 0.21
C PRO A 70 16.07 -18.09 0.72
N ASN A 71 17.32 -18.32 0.32
CA ASN A 71 18.44 -17.43 0.58
C ASN A 71 18.15 -16.04 -0.02
N PHE A 72 18.71 -15.01 0.62
CA PHE A 72 18.47 -13.62 0.23
C PHE A 72 18.82 -13.33 -1.25
N ASP A 73 17.86 -12.78 -1.98
CA ASP A 73 17.99 -12.29 -3.35
C ASP A 73 17.42 -10.86 -3.43
N SER A 74 18.30 -9.88 -3.68
CA SER A 74 17.92 -8.47 -3.78
C SER A 74 17.09 -8.16 -5.03
N THR A 75 17.02 -9.06 -6.00
CA THR A 75 16.24 -8.91 -7.23
C THR A 75 14.83 -9.50 -7.11
N ALA A 76 14.58 -10.32 -6.10
CA ALA A 76 13.27 -10.87 -5.82
C ALA A 76 12.28 -9.78 -5.41
N VAL A 77 11.05 -9.90 -5.90
CA VAL A 77 10.01 -8.89 -5.68
C VAL A 77 9.57 -8.83 -4.22
N ARG A 78 9.43 -9.99 -3.57
CA ARG A 78 8.85 -10.13 -2.23
C ARG A 78 9.84 -10.73 -1.25
N PHE A 79 9.90 -10.21 -0.02
CA PHE A 79 10.74 -10.66 1.09
C PHE A 79 12.22 -10.89 0.73
N ASN A 80 12.68 -10.32 -0.38
CA ASN A 80 13.97 -10.66 -1.00
C ASN A 80 14.19 -12.18 -1.17
N GLY A 81 13.13 -12.90 -1.55
CA GLY A 81 13.16 -14.34 -1.82
C GLY A 81 11.98 -15.05 -1.18
N THR A 82 11.16 -15.71 -1.99
CA THR A 82 10.02 -16.54 -1.55
C THR A 82 9.91 -17.81 -2.40
N SER A 83 9.39 -18.88 -1.81
CA SER A 83 9.12 -20.16 -2.49
C SER A 83 8.04 -20.95 -1.77
N ALA A 84 7.16 -21.65 -2.50
CA ALA A 84 6.26 -22.63 -1.91
C ALA A 84 7.01 -23.72 -1.11
N ASP A 85 8.23 -24.06 -1.55
CA ASP A 85 9.08 -25.06 -0.92
C ASP A 85 9.51 -24.68 0.51
N ALA A 86 9.40 -23.40 0.90
CA ALA A 86 9.67 -22.94 2.27
C ALA A 86 8.83 -23.64 3.35
N THR A 87 7.72 -24.27 2.95
CA THR A 87 6.83 -25.02 3.85
C THR A 87 6.49 -26.40 3.30
N SER A 88 7.28 -26.94 2.36
CA SER A 88 7.02 -28.28 1.83
C SER A 88 7.27 -29.35 2.90
N PRO A 89 6.44 -30.41 2.97
CA PRO A 89 6.67 -31.52 3.88
C PRO A 89 8.06 -32.13 3.77
N GLU A 90 8.60 -32.23 2.55
CA GLU A 90 9.93 -32.77 2.27
C GLU A 90 11.02 -31.92 2.94
N ARG A 91 10.95 -30.60 2.79
CA ARG A 91 11.90 -29.67 3.43
C ARG A 91 11.73 -29.66 4.94
N VAL A 92 10.51 -29.49 5.43
CA VAL A 92 10.21 -29.43 6.87
C VAL A 92 10.68 -30.70 7.59
N LYS A 93 10.54 -31.88 6.96
CA LYS A 93 11.06 -33.15 7.51
C LYS A 93 12.58 -33.18 7.68
N SER A 94 13.32 -32.46 6.83
CA SER A 94 14.78 -32.41 6.90
C SER A 94 15.31 -31.66 8.12
N TRP A 95 14.53 -30.73 8.67
CA TRP A 95 14.90 -29.94 9.85
C TRP A 95 14.89 -30.81 11.10
N LYS A 96 15.89 -30.70 11.98
CA LYS A 96 15.88 -31.45 13.23
C LYS A 96 14.82 -30.90 14.20
N ASP A 97 14.80 -29.58 14.36
CA ASP A 97 13.88 -28.86 15.23
C ASP A 97 13.70 -27.43 14.69
N PRO A 98 12.54 -27.09 14.10
CA PRO A 98 12.29 -25.75 13.58
C PRO A 98 11.70 -24.80 14.64
N ALA A 99 11.54 -25.23 15.89
CA ALA A 99 10.94 -24.41 16.93
C ALA A 99 11.74 -23.13 17.19
N GLY A 100 11.03 -22.00 17.29
CA GLY A 100 11.62 -20.66 17.37
C GLY A 100 11.92 -20.02 16.01
N GLY A 101 11.75 -20.76 14.91
CA GLY A 101 11.73 -20.22 13.56
C GLY A 101 10.53 -19.32 13.30
N TYR A 102 10.56 -18.59 12.20
CA TYR A 102 9.43 -17.78 11.72
C TYR A 102 9.03 -18.19 10.31
N LEU A 103 7.72 -18.16 10.04
CA LEU A 103 7.15 -18.20 8.70
C LEU A 103 6.63 -16.80 8.35
N HIS A 104 7.11 -16.28 7.24
CA HIS A 104 6.63 -15.06 6.59
C HIS A 104 5.88 -15.47 5.32
N ALA A 105 4.67 -14.99 5.15
CA ALA A 105 3.88 -15.29 3.95
C ALA A 105 3.07 -14.10 3.54
N MET A 106 3.00 -13.83 2.23
CA MET A 106 2.07 -12.82 1.73
C MET A 106 0.63 -13.28 1.95
N HIS A 107 -0.24 -12.31 2.13
CA HIS A 107 -1.68 -12.47 2.00
C HIS A 107 -2.00 -13.11 0.62
N LYS A 108 -2.99 -14.01 0.55
CA LYS A 108 -3.32 -14.73 -0.70
C LYS A 108 -3.62 -13.80 -1.89
N SER A 109 -4.16 -12.63 -1.61
CA SER A 109 -4.47 -11.56 -2.59
C SER A 109 -3.42 -10.42 -2.63
N ASP A 110 -2.23 -10.60 -2.05
CA ASP A 110 -1.17 -9.58 -1.98
C ASP A 110 -1.52 -8.27 -1.23
N TRP A 111 -2.53 -8.27 -0.36
CA TRP A 111 -2.94 -7.09 0.43
C TRP A 111 -2.09 -6.81 1.68
N GLY A 112 -0.88 -7.38 1.72
CA GLY A 112 0.00 -7.36 2.89
C GLY A 112 0.56 -8.75 3.19
N ASP A 113 0.92 -8.99 4.42
CA ASP A 113 1.58 -10.21 4.87
C ASP A 113 1.12 -10.68 6.24
N PHE A 114 1.50 -11.92 6.56
CA PHE A 114 1.31 -12.54 7.85
C PHE A 114 2.62 -13.14 8.33
N HIS A 115 2.81 -13.09 9.64
CA HIS A 115 3.95 -13.69 10.32
C HIS A 115 3.49 -14.68 11.37
N TYR A 116 4.19 -15.81 11.43
CA TYR A 116 3.95 -16.87 12.39
C TYR A 116 5.25 -17.28 13.04
N ARG A 117 5.21 -17.51 14.35
CA ARG A 117 6.23 -18.25 15.08
C ARG A 117 5.98 -19.74 14.86
N ILE A 118 7.04 -20.46 14.53
CA ILE A 118 7.05 -21.91 14.43
C ILE A 118 7.29 -22.47 15.84
N SER A 119 6.35 -23.27 16.32
CA SER A 119 6.43 -23.94 17.63
C SER A 119 6.93 -25.38 17.56
N GLY A 120 6.86 -25.98 16.37
CA GLY A 120 7.26 -27.35 16.12
C GLY A 120 6.82 -27.81 14.73
N LYS A 121 6.84 -29.13 14.52
CA LYS A 121 6.34 -29.80 13.33
C LYS A 121 5.79 -31.19 13.67
N ASP A 122 4.88 -31.69 12.86
CA ASP A 122 4.36 -33.07 12.97
C ASP A 122 5.22 -34.09 12.19
N GLU A 123 4.85 -35.37 12.26
CA GLU A 123 5.53 -36.47 11.55
C GLU A 123 5.33 -36.39 10.03
N GLU A 124 4.24 -35.79 9.59
CA GLU A 124 3.88 -35.57 8.20
C GLU A 124 4.65 -34.42 7.54
N GLY A 125 5.34 -33.57 8.31
CA GLY A 125 6.11 -32.43 7.82
C GLY A 125 5.32 -31.12 7.76
N ASN A 126 4.21 -30.99 8.48
CA ASN A 126 3.49 -29.73 8.63
C ASN A 126 4.02 -28.95 9.83
N LEU A 127 4.06 -27.63 9.70
CA LEU A 127 4.50 -26.73 10.77
C LEU A 127 3.36 -26.42 11.74
N GLU A 128 3.71 -26.38 13.03
CA GLU A 128 2.82 -25.89 14.08
C GLU A 128 3.05 -24.39 14.26
N LEU A 129 2.05 -23.57 13.91
CA LEU A 129 2.18 -22.12 13.76
C LEU A 129 1.36 -21.35 14.80
N GLU A 130 1.95 -20.29 15.36
CA GLU A 130 1.29 -19.32 16.24
C GLU A 130 1.54 -17.91 15.70
N GLY A 131 0.48 -17.19 15.34
CA GLY A 131 0.65 -15.94 14.59
C GLY A 131 -0.56 -15.53 13.77
N GLY A 132 -0.27 -14.69 12.76
CA GLY A 132 -1.23 -14.33 11.72
C GLY A 132 -2.14 -13.15 12.08
N TRP A 133 -1.65 -12.20 12.86
CA TRP A 133 -2.41 -11.05 13.33
C TRP A 133 -1.98 -9.71 12.72
N GLN A 134 -1.00 -9.68 11.82
CA GLN A 134 -0.43 -8.46 11.25
C GLN A 134 -1.21 -7.90 10.05
N ASN A 135 -2.29 -8.58 9.65
CA ASN A 135 -3.20 -8.10 8.61
C ASN A 135 -4.64 -8.32 9.07
N ASN A 136 -5.47 -7.28 8.94
CA ASN A 136 -6.83 -7.27 9.46
C ASN A 136 -7.76 -8.10 8.57
N ARG A 137 -7.41 -8.23 7.28
CA ARG A 137 -8.13 -9.02 6.30
C ARG A 137 -7.62 -10.45 6.30
N ARG A 138 -8.19 -11.30 7.16
CA ARG A 138 -7.74 -12.70 7.32
C ARG A 138 -8.26 -13.61 6.21
N TYR A 139 -7.69 -13.51 5.01
CA TYR A 139 -8.08 -14.30 3.83
C TYR A 139 -6.99 -15.26 3.32
N GLY A 140 -6.32 -15.93 4.26
CA GLY A 140 -5.39 -17.02 3.98
C GLY A 140 -4.03 -16.58 3.44
N LEU A 141 -3.11 -17.55 3.39
CA LEU A 141 -1.73 -17.33 2.95
C LEU A 141 -1.56 -17.66 1.47
N SER A 142 -0.70 -16.91 0.79
CA SER A 142 -0.21 -17.28 -0.54
C SER A 142 0.44 -18.67 -0.50
N GLN A 143 0.23 -19.47 -1.54
CA GLN A 143 0.90 -20.78 -1.67
C GLN A 143 2.36 -20.64 -2.10
N GLU A 144 2.67 -19.62 -2.92
CA GLU A 144 3.98 -19.44 -3.55
C GLU A 144 4.87 -18.44 -2.78
N ASN A 145 4.27 -17.38 -2.24
CA ASN A 145 5.02 -16.27 -1.65
C ASN A 145 5.27 -16.50 -0.16
N ARG A 146 6.10 -17.50 0.17
CA ARG A 146 6.48 -17.89 1.54
C ARG A 146 7.99 -17.85 1.75
N MET A 147 8.41 -17.53 2.97
CA MET A 147 9.80 -17.52 3.40
C MET A 147 9.84 -17.96 4.86
N VAL A 148 10.84 -18.77 5.21
CA VAL A 148 11.11 -19.16 6.60
C VAL A 148 12.47 -18.63 7.01
N GLU A 149 12.62 -18.32 8.30
CA GLU A 149 13.90 -17.93 8.87
C GLU A 149 14.08 -18.43 10.31
N ASN A 150 15.31 -18.34 10.80
CA ASN A 150 15.76 -18.81 12.10
C ASN A 150 15.64 -20.33 12.27
N ILE A 151 16.06 -21.07 11.24
CA ILE A 151 16.15 -22.54 11.24
C ILE A 151 17.62 -22.92 10.98
N PHE A 152 18.22 -23.74 11.85
CA PHE A 152 19.67 -24.01 11.80
C PHE A 152 20.11 -24.69 10.50
N GLU A 153 19.28 -25.60 9.97
CA GLU A 153 19.56 -26.32 8.72
C GLU A 153 19.55 -25.42 7.49
N GLU A 154 18.92 -24.24 7.55
CA GLU A 154 18.90 -23.24 6.48
C GLU A 154 20.04 -22.21 6.63
N LEU A 155 21.01 -22.44 7.53
CA LEU A 155 22.23 -21.63 7.61
C LEU A 155 23.22 -22.13 6.55
N ASP A 156 23.14 -21.59 5.34
CA ASP A 156 23.92 -22.09 4.20
C ASP A 156 24.47 -21.00 3.27
N ALA A 157 24.13 -19.72 3.49
CA ALA A 157 24.61 -18.61 2.66
C ALA A 157 25.49 -17.60 3.42
N PRO A 158 26.46 -16.95 2.74
CA PRO A 158 27.24 -15.87 3.32
C PRO A 158 26.39 -14.70 3.84
N GLY A 159 26.71 -14.24 5.04
CA GLY A 159 26.01 -13.17 5.75
C GLY A 159 24.88 -13.65 6.66
N GLU A 160 24.57 -14.95 6.68
CA GLU A 160 23.54 -15.53 7.55
C GLU A 160 24.06 -15.87 8.95
N TRP A 161 23.15 -15.91 9.92
CA TRP A 161 23.44 -16.32 11.28
C TRP A 161 22.30 -17.12 11.92
N TYR A 162 22.63 -17.91 12.93
CA TYR A 162 21.67 -18.63 13.77
C TYR A 162 22.14 -18.62 15.22
N TYR A 163 21.23 -18.42 16.17
CA TYR A 163 21.54 -18.47 17.59
C TYR A 163 20.83 -19.63 18.27
N ASP A 164 21.60 -20.66 18.64
CA ASP A 164 21.12 -21.75 19.47
C ASP A 164 20.97 -21.26 20.91
N ARG A 165 19.72 -21.05 21.34
CA ARG A 165 19.40 -20.60 22.70
C ARG A 165 19.69 -21.66 23.76
N SER A 166 19.59 -22.94 23.42
CA SER A 166 19.78 -24.04 24.37
C SER A 166 21.25 -24.20 24.75
N GLU A 167 22.14 -24.00 23.78
CA GLU A 167 23.59 -24.07 23.98
C GLU A 167 24.25 -22.70 24.17
N ALA A 168 23.49 -21.60 24.02
CA ALA A 168 23.99 -20.23 23.94
C ALA A 168 25.14 -20.09 22.92
N MET A 169 24.93 -20.64 21.72
CA MET A 169 25.93 -20.68 20.65
C MET A 169 25.46 -19.86 19.46
N LEU A 170 26.24 -18.85 19.07
CA LEU A 170 26.01 -18.08 17.84
C LEU A 170 26.81 -18.71 16.71
N TYR A 171 26.12 -19.04 15.62
CA TYR A 171 26.68 -19.48 14.36
C TYR A 171 26.59 -18.34 13.35
N TYR A 172 27.65 -18.10 12.60
CA TYR A 172 27.72 -17.02 11.61
C TYR A 172 28.46 -17.51 10.37
N HIS A 173 27.85 -17.33 9.21
CA HIS A 173 28.53 -17.49 7.93
C HIS A 173 29.04 -16.12 7.48
N PRO A 174 30.35 -15.86 7.51
CA PRO A 174 30.88 -14.55 7.12
C PRO A 174 30.62 -14.23 5.65
N LEU A 175 30.48 -12.94 5.34
CA LEU A 175 30.53 -12.49 3.94
C LEU A 175 31.93 -12.74 3.34
N PRO A 176 32.04 -12.89 2.00
CA PRO A 176 33.34 -13.04 1.36
C PRO A 176 34.28 -11.87 1.72
N ASN A 177 35.47 -12.19 2.23
CA ASN A 177 36.51 -11.24 2.67
C ASN A 177 36.13 -10.37 3.89
N GLU A 178 35.10 -10.73 4.65
CA GLU A 178 34.78 -10.04 5.90
C GLU A 178 35.84 -10.33 6.96
N ALA A 179 36.44 -9.28 7.52
CA ALA A 179 37.45 -9.40 8.57
C ALA A 179 36.78 -9.63 9.93
N VAL A 180 36.21 -10.82 10.12
CA VAL A 180 35.35 -11.16 11.26
C VAL A 180 35.97 -10.83 12.62
N ASP A 181 37.27 -11.09 12.81
CA ASP A 181 37.95 -10.83 14.09
C ASP A 181 38.05 -9.33 14.44
N ASN A 182 37.90 -8.45 13.45
CA ASN A 182 37.93 -6.99 13.61
C ASN A 182 36.52 -6.36 13.48
N ALA A 183 35.52 -7.15 13.09
CA ALA A 183 34.17 -6.66 12.85
C ALA A 183 33.44 -6.39 14.17
N LYS A 184 32.61 -5.34 14.18
CA LYS A 184 31.81 -4.98 15.33
C LYS A 184 30.47 -5.68 15.28
N PHE A 185 30.29 -6.66 16.17
CA PHE A 185 29.02 -7.36 16.36
C PHE A 185 28.17 -6.66 17.42
N GLU A 186 26.90 -6.43 17.11
CA GLU A 186 25.91 -5.87 18.04
C GLU A 186 24.58 -6.60 17.89
N VAL A 187 23.81 -6.67 18.97
CA VAL A 187 22.47 -7.26 18.95
C VAL A 187 21.45 -6.25 19.46
N ALA A 188 20.37 -6.05 18.71
CA ALA A 188 19.29 -5.18 19.12
C ALA A 188 18.55 -5.80 20.33
N GLN A 189 18.20 -4.97 21.32
CA GLN A 189 17.53 -5.39 22.56
C GLN A 189 16.28 -4.55 22.85
N LEU A 190 16.35 -3.25 22.59
CA LEU A 190 15.24 -2.33 22.85
C LEU A 190 14.34 -2.18 21.63
N LYS A 191 13.02 -2.19 21.83
CA LYS A 191 12.03 -1.83 20.81
C LYS A 191 11.84 -0.31 20.73
N GLN A 192 11.91 0.36 21.88
CA GLN A 192 11.69 1.81 22.04
C GLN A 192 12.95 2.45 22.65
N LEU A 193 13.37 3.57 22.09
CA LEU A 193 14.56 4.34 22.53
C LEU A 193 14.14 5.55 23.36
N VAL A 194 13.10 6.24 22.90
CA VAL A 194 12.55 7.45 23.53
C VAL A 194 11.04 7.37 23.57
N GLU A 195 10.49 7.72 24.73
CA GLU A 195 9.04 7.78 24.96
C GLU A 195 8.69 9.13 25.55
N PHE A 196 7.58 9.71 25.10
CA PHE A 196 6.90 10.84 25.72
C PHE A 196 5.59 10.32 26.27
N ARG A 197 5.43 10.36 27.59
CA ARG A 197 4.30 9.77 28.31
C ARG A 197 3.57 10.84 29.11
N GLY A 198 2.42 11.26 28.61
CA GLY A 198 1.49 12.17 29.25
C GLY A 198 0.04 11.73 28.99
N THR A 199 -0.90 12.65 29.16
CA THR A 199 -2.34 12.46 28.88
C THR A 199 -2.93 13.77 28.35
N GLU A 200 -4.18 13.78 27.89
CA GLU A 200 -4.88 15.05 27.58
C GLU A 200 -4.89 16.01 28.79
N GLN A 201 -5.10 15.50 30.00
CA GLN A 201 -5.20 16.32 31.21
C GLN A 201 -3.83 16.78 31.73
N GLN A 202 -2.80 15.96 31.53
CA GLN A 202 -1.41 16.25 31.92
C GLN A 202 -0.46 15.86 30.78
N PRO A 203 -0.39 16.66 29.72
CA PRO A 203 0.42 16.34 28.56
C PRO A 203 1.89 16.68 28.80
N VAL A 204 2.78 15.95 28.13
CA VAL A 204 4.18 16.37 27.96
C VAL A 204 4.18 17.50 26.95
N LYS A 205 4.74 18.67 27.30
CA LYS A 205 4.77 19.82 26.38
C LYS A 205 6.18 20.28 26.05
N ASN A 206 6.32 20.91 24.88
CA ASN A 206 7.44 21.82 24.61
C ASN A 206 8.83 21.15 24.63
N ILE A 207 8.92 19.88 24.21
CA ILE A 207 10.19 19.15 24.09
C ILE A 207 10.55 18.95 22.63
N THR A 208 11.75 19.35 22.22
CA THR A 208 12.29 19.08 20.88
C THR A 208 13.57 18.25 20.99
N ILE A 209 13.64 17.15 20.25
CA ILE A 209 14.87 16.41 20.02
C ILE A 209 15.33 16.70 18.60
N LYS A 210 16.60 17.08 18.43
CA LYS A 210 17.14 17.41 17.11
C LYS A 210 18.58 17.00 16.90
N ASP A 211 18.97 16.82 15.65
CA ASP A 211 20.37 16.57 15.25
C ASP A 211 20.98 15.33 15.95
N ILE A 212 20.17 14.26 16.13
CA ILE A 212 20.57 13.00 16.78
C ILE A 212 20.29 11.81 15.85
N GLU A 213 21.20 10.83 15.86
CA GLU A 213 21.01 9.52 15.21
C GLU A 213 20.32 8.54 16.16
N PHE A 214 19.32 7.82 15.65
CA PHE A 214 18.60 6.75 16.34
C PHE A 214 18.69 5.45 15.55
N THR A 215 19.17 4.38 16.19
CA THR A 215 19.40 3.12 15.46
C THR A 215 19.27 1.84 16.29
N GLN A 216 19.16 0.71 15.58
CA GLN A 216 19.34 -0.65 16.12
C GLN A 216 18.31 -1.01 17.19
N THR A 217 17.02 -0.96 16.84
CA THR A 217 15.92 -1.48 17.67
C THR A 217 15.50 -2.89 17.27
N ALA A 218 14.98 -3.67 18.22
CA ALA A 218 14.51 -5.04 18.02
C ALA A 218 13.26 -5.08 17.12
N ARG A 219 13.00 -6.24 16.49
CA ARG A 219 11.85 -6.41 15.60
C ARG A 219 10.55 -6.51 16.39
N THR A 220 9.45 -6.10 15.77
CA THR A 220 8.14 -5.99 16.44
C THR A 220 7.02 -6.78 15.78
N PHE A 221 7.28 -7.47 14.66
CA PHE A 221 6.24 -8.14 13.90
C PHE A 221 5.52 -9.29 14.63
N MET A 222 6.07 -9.80 15.73
CA MET A 222 5.41 -10.80 16.61
C MET A 222 4.87 -10.21 17.92
N GLU A 223 4.84 -8.88 18.06
CA GLU A 223 4.19 -8.23 19.20
C GLU A 223 2.67 -8.26 19.08
N GLU A 224 1.98 -7.70 20.07
CA GLU A 224 0.53 -7.52 20.00
C GLU A 224 0.17 -6.46 18.95
N TYR A 225 -0.72 -6.83 18.02
CA TYR A 225 -1.26 -5.94 17.00
C TYR A 225 -2.73 -5.67 17.28
N GLU A 226 -3.14 -4.44 16.98
CA GLU A 226 -4.54 -4.04 17.02
C GLU A 226 -5.03 -3.66 15.61
N PRO A 227 -6.29 -3.93 15.27
CA PRO A 227 -6.89 -3.49 14.01
C PRO A 227 -7.14 -1.98 13.97
N LEU A 228 -6.92 -1.37 12.81
CA LEU A 228 -7.20 0.05 12.56
C LEU A 228 -8.59 0.22 11.95
N LEU A 229 -9.61 0.15 12.82
CA LEU A 229 -11.02 0.03 12.42
C LEU A 229 -11.16 -0.98 11.28
N ARG A 230 -11.96 -0.70 10.25
CA ARG A 230 -12.25 -1.62 9.13
C ARG A 230 -11.33 -1.45 7.94
N SER A 231 -10.22 -0.73 8.08
CA SER A 231 -9.16 -0.82 7.07
C SER A 231 -8.57 -2.23 7.09
N ASP A 232 -7.79 -2.57 6.08
CA ASP A 232 -7.11 -3.87 6.07
C ASP A 232 -5.91 -3.88 7.03
N TRP A 233 -5.58 -2.75 7.70
CA TRP A 233 -4.39 -2.58 8.51
C TRP A 233 -4.57 -3.07 9.94
N THR A 234 -3.48 -3.60 10.46
CA THR A 234 -3.26 -3.69 11.90
C THR A 234 -1.95 -3.00 12.25
N VAL A 235 -1.76 -2.64 13.51
CA VAL A 235 -0.54 -1.97 13.95
C VAL A 235 -0.06 -2.50 15.28
N TYR A 236 1.26 -2.62 15.42
CA TYR A 236 1.90 -2.62 16.72
C TYR A 236 1.94 -1.18 17.25
N ARG A 237 1.21 -0.90 18.34
CA ARG A 237 1.17 0.41 19.01
C ARG A 237 2.47 0.70 19.78
N GLY A 238 3.55 0.92 19.03
CA GLY A 238 4.87 1.24 19.56
C GLY A 238 5.84 1.61 18.44
N ALA A 239 6.94 2.28 18.79
CA ALA A 239 7.98 2.69 17.85
C ALA A 239 9.31 2.97 18.56
N ALA A 240 10.39 3.14 17.78
CA ALA A 240 11.67 3.59 18.31
C ALA A 240 11.54 4.95 19.05
N ILE A 241 10.69 5.85 18.56
CA ILE A 241 10.30 7.08 19.25
C ILE A 241 8.78 7.11 19.38
N PHE A 242 8.27 7.10 20.61
CA PHE A 242 6.86 6.97 20.91
C PHE A 242 6.32 8.21 21.64
N PHE A 243 5.21 8.77 21.16
CA PHE A 243 4.52 9.92 21.72
C PHE A 243 3.11 9.52 22.15
N ASP A 244 2.73 9.81 23.39
CA ASP A 244 1.40 9.52 23.94
C ASP A 244 1.06 10.57 24.98
N GLY A 245 0.05 11.40 24.68
CA GLY A 245 -0.31 12.54 25.51
C GLY A 245 0.66 13.72 25.41
N THR A 246 0.88 14.27 24.21
CA THR A 246 1.84 15.38 24.00
C THR A 246 1.25 16.65 23.40
N GLU A 247 1.87 17.80 23.68
CA GLU A 247 1.59 19.06 22.99
C GLU A 247 2.87 19.78 22.57
N ASN A 248 3.00 20.18 21.31
CA ASN A 248 4.16 20.95 20.83
C ASN A 248 5.50 20.21 21.08
N CYS A 249 5.53 18.91 20.80
CA CYS A 249 6.73 18.07 20.93
C CYS A 249 7.24 17.61 19.55
N PHE A 250 8.55 17.66 19.31
CA PHE A 250 9.11 17.49 17.97
C PHE A 250 10.37 16.63 17.88
N ILE A 251 10.49 15.91 16.77
CA ILE A 251 11.74 15.37 16.24
C ILE A 251 12.18 16.22 15.05
N LYS A 252 13.42 16.73 15.04
CA LYS A 252 13.92 17.61 13.96
C LYS A 252 15.31 17.23 13.47
N SER A 253 15.51 17.15 12.16
CA SER A 253 16.86 16.96 11.60
C SER A 253 17.58 15.72 12.15
N CYS A 254 16.81 14.66 12.45
CA CYS A 254 17.33 13.41 12.99
C CYS A 254 17.57 12.39 11.88
N TYR A 255 18.45 11.42 12.16
CA TYR A 255 18.68 10.27 11.29
C TYR A 255 18.20 8.99 12.00
N LEU A 256 17.15 8.37 11.48
CA LEU A 256 16.53 7.17 12.06
C LEU A 256 16.77 6.00 11.11
N HIS A 257 17.51 4.98 11.54
CA HIS A 257 17.76 3.83 10.68
C HIS A 257 18.03 2.51 11.39
N ASN A 258 17.88 1.40 10.67
CA ASN A 258 18.00 0.04 11.21
C ASN A 258 17.08 -0.14 12.44
N LEU A 259 15.82 0.24 12.29
CA LEU A 259 14.82 0.14 13.35
C LEU A 259 13.95 -1.08 13.07
N GLY A 260 13.75 -1.96 14.05
CA GLY A 260 13.09 -3.25 13.83
C GLY A 260 11.56 -3.20 13.69
N GLY A 261 10.94 -2.09 14.06
CA GLY A 261 9.49 -1.86 13.96
C GLY A 261 9.19 -0.49 13.38
N ASN A 262 8.16 0.18 13.89
CA ASN A 262 7.84 1.55 13.49
C ASN A 262 8.92 2.54 13.95
N ALA A 263 9.17 3.59 13.17
CA ALA A 263 10.19 4.59 13.53
C ALA A 263 9.67 5.65 14.52
N VAL A 264 8.53 6.29 14.19
CA VAL A 264 7.88 7.30 15.06
C VAL A 264 6.38 7.03 15.14
N PHE A 265 5.83 7.08 16.35
CA PHE A 265 4.41 6.82 16.59
C PHE A 265 3.80 7.86 17.52
N PHE A 266 2.70 8.48 17.11
CA PHE A 266 1.86 9.39 17.89
C PHE A 266 0.56 8.67 18.24
N SER A 267 0.51 8.15 19.47
CA SER A 267 -0.58 7.36 20.02
C SER A 267 -1.55 8.25 20.79
N ASN A 268 -2.85 8.06 20.61
CA ASN A 268 -3.89 8.74 21.39
C ASN A 268 -3.73 10.27 21.30
N TYR A 269 -3.96 11.01 22.38
CA TYR A 269 -3.84 12.47 22.40
C TYR A 269 -2.44 13.00 22.02
N ASN A 270 -2.34 13.70 20.89
CA ASN A 270 -1.14 14.46 20.53
C ASN A 270 -1.53 15.71 19.75
N GLN A 271 -1.15 16.90 20.20
CA GLN A 271 -1.54 18.15 19.57
C GLN A 271 -0.33 18.97 19.13
N LYS A 272 -0.32 19.41 17.87
CA LYS A 272 0.73 20.32 17.36
C LYS A 272 2.14 19.76 17.54
N SER A 273 2.27 18.44 17.55
CA SER A 273 3.52 17.71 17.63
C SER A 273 3.90 17.24 16.22
N GLY A 274 5.13 16.78 16.02
CA GLY A 274 5.50 16.31 14.69
C GLY A 274 6.95 15.95 14.47
N ILE A 275 7.26 15.65 13.21
CA ILE A 275 8.61 15.35 12.74
C ILE A 275 8.94 16.18 11.52
N SER A 276 10.16 16.75 11.50
CA SER A 276 10.60 17.52 10.35
C SER A 276 12.08 17.40 10.01
N GLY A 277 12.43 17.61 8.74
CA GLY A 277 13.83 17.72 8.31
C GLY A 277 14.63 16.42 8.49
N SER A 278 13.98 15.28 8.72
CA SER A 278 14.64 14.04 9.16
C SER A 278 14.79 13.02 8.03
N HIS A 279 15.78 12.13 8.18
CA HIS A 279 16.03 11.02 7.25
C HIS A 279 15.68 9.69 7.93
N LEU A 280 14.72 8.97 7.38
CA LEU A 280 14.22 7.69 7.90
C LEU A 280 14.47 6.61 6.85
N THR A 281 15.26 5.59 7.20
CA THR A 281 15.58 4.51 6.25
C THR A 281 15.93 3.19 6.92
N ARG A 282 15.70 2.06 6.25
CA ARG A 282 15.90 0.71 6.80
C ARG A 282 15.05 0.50 8.06
N ILE A 283 13.75 0.70 7.88
CA ILE A 283 12.74 0.59 8.93
C ILE A 283 11.98 -0.73 8.76
N GLY A 284 11.78 -1.46 9.85
CA GLY A 284 11.14 -2.77 9.87
C GLY A 284 9.68 -2.73 9.46
N ALA A 285 8.98 -1.67 9.89
CA ALA A 285 7.57 -1.42 9.64
C ALA A 285 7.32 -0.03 9.04
N SER A 286 6.28 0.68 9.49
CA SER A 286 5.91 2.03 9.03
C SER A 286 6.85 3.12 9.57
N ALA A 287 7.01 4.23 8.85
CA ALA A 287 7.94 5.28 9.26
C ALA A 287 7.30 6.24 10.29
N VAL A 288 6.15 6.82 9.99
CA VAL A 288 5.44 7.75 10.91
C VAL A 288 3.98 7.34 11.03
N CYS A 289 3.51 7.08 12.25
CA CYS A 289 2.12 6.68 12.51
C CYS A 289 1.42 7.69 13.41
N PHE A 290 0.21 8.10 13.06
CA PHE A 290 -0.73 8.81 13.93
C PHE A 290 -1.94 7.91 14.14
N VAL A 291 -2.13 7.42 15.37
CA VAL A 291 -3.19 6.45 15.68
C VAL A 291 -3.92 6.86 16.95
N GLY A 292 -5.19 7.26 16.80
CA GLY A 292 -6.07 7.58 17.93
C GLY A 292 -6.52 6.38 18.75
N ASP A 293 -7.30 6.68 19.77
CA ASP A 293 -8.00 5.70 20.59
C ASP A 293 -9.30 5.27 19.89
N PRO A 294 -9.54 3.97 19.67
CA PRO A 294 -10.82 3.49 19.13
C PRO A 294 -12.05 3.90 19.95
N GLN A 295 -11.90 4.18 21.26
CA GLN A 295 -12.98 4.71 22.10
C GLN A 295 -13.31 6.18 21.81
N ALA A 296 -12.46 6.90 21.06
CA ALA A 296 -12.82 8.22 20.53
C ALA A 296 -13.77 8.12 19.33
N VAL A 297 -13.89 6.95 18.69
CA VAL A 297 -14.75 6.71 17.53
C VAL A 297 -16.15 6.30 17.98
N ARG A 298 -17.18 6.83 17.30
CA ARG A 298 -18.58 6.44 17.54
C ARG A 298 -18.93 5.27 16.65
N SER A 299 -19.57 4.25 17.22
CA SER A 299 -19.97 3.03 16.51
C SER A 299 -18.79 2.33 15.80
N PRO A 300 -17.61 2.15 16.45
CA PRO A 300 -16.47 1.53 15.80
C PRO A 300 -16.76 0.07 15.43
N SER A 301 -16.12 -0.40 14.38
CA SER A 301 -16.13 -1.79 13.90
C SER A 301 -14.74 -2.08 13.33
N PHE A 302 -14.31 -3.34 13.29
CA PHE A 302 -12.89 -3.64 13.06
C PHE A 302 -12.63 -4.65 11.93
N GLU A 303 -13.51 -5.59 11.63
CA GLU A 303 -13.35 -6.43 10.42
C GLU A 303 -14.22 -5.93 9.27
N TYR A 304 -13.83 -6.23 8.04
CA TYR A 304 -14.62 -5.95 6.83
C TYR A 304 -16.10 -6.38 6.96
N SER A 305 -16.38 -7.50 7.61
CA SER A 305 -17.73 -8.08 7.71
C SER A 305 -18.48 -7.62 8.96
N GLU A 306 -17.81 -6.95 9.89
CA GLU A 306 -18.40 -6.41 11.12
C GLU A 306 -19.07 -5.07 10.86
N PHE A 307 -20.20 -4.81 11.52
CA PHE A 307 -20.91 -3.54 11.44
C PHE A 307 -21.78 -3.34 12.67
N VAL A 308 -22.14 -2.09 12.96
CA VAL A 308 -23.14 -1.75 13.97
C VAL A 308 -24.54 -1.80 13.32
N PRO A 309 -25.53 -2.49 13.91
CA PRO A 309 -26.89 -2.50 13.37
C PRO A 309 -27.45 -1.09 13.19
N PHE A 310 -28.15 -0.85 12.07
CA PHE A 310 -28.61 0.50 11.69
C PHE A 310 -29.41 1.25 12.79
N ALA A 311 -30.22 0.52 13.57
CA ALA A 311 -30.98 1.09 14.67
C ALA A 311 -30.11 1.54 15.86
N GLU A 312 -28.91 0.98 16.01
CA GLU A 312 -27.97 1.20 17.11
C GLU A 312 -26.86 2.22 16.76
N ILE A 313 -26.73 2.60 15.49
CA ILE A 313 -25.75 3.59 15.04
C ILE A 313 -25.95 4.91 15.81
N ASP A 314 -24.87 5.39 16.43
CA ASP A 314 -24.79 6.73 16.98
C ASP A 314 -24.77 7.76 15.84
N ARG A 315 -25.72 8.69 15.86
CA ARG A 315 -25.94 9.71 14.81
C ARG A 315 -25.20 11.02 15.07
N VAL A 316 -24.56 11.17 16.23
CA VAL A 316 -23.83 12.40 16.57
C VAL A 316 -22.57 12.48 15.68
N PRO A 317 -22.37 13.57 14.93
CA PRO A 317 -21.15 13.75 14.13
C PRO A 317 -19.90 13.93 15.00
N GLY A 318 -18.76 13.51 14.47
CA GLY A 318 -17.45 13.68 15.09
C GLY A 318 -17.16 12.71 16.23
N PRO A 319 -16.06 12.95 16.95
CA PRO A 319 -15.56 12.05 17.98
C PRO A 319 -16.43 11.98 19.25
N GLN A 320 -16.19 10.97 20.08
CA GLN A 320 -16.69 10.85 21.46
C GLN A 320 -15.83 11.59 22.47
N THR A 321 -14.51 11.57 22.27
CA THR A 321 -13.50 12.17 23.16
C THR A 321 -12.43 12.85 22.32
N ASN A 322 -11.53 13.63 22.93
CA ASN A 322 -10.41 14.21 22.19
C ASN A 322 -9.16 13.31 22.18
N ASN A 323 -9.28 12.02 22.51
CA ASN A 323 -8.12 11.14 22.72
C ASN A 323 -7.52 10.63 21.39
N TYR A 324 -7.07 11.56 20.55
CA TYR A 324 -6.52 11.29 19.23
C TYR A 324 -5.48 12.34 18.82
N PRO A 325 -4.60 12.05 17.84
CA PRO A 325 -3.68 13.03 17.32
C PRO A 325 -4.39 14.09 16.47
N ALA A 326 -4.12 15.37 16.69
CA ALA A 326 -4.59 16.43 15.80
C ALA A 326 -3.61 17.60 15.63
N ASP A 327 -3.79 18.33 14.53
CA ASP A 327 -2.98 19.50 14.17
C ASP A 327 -1.46 19.21 14.14
N CYS A 328 -1.08 17.95 13.88
CA CYS A 328 0.31 17.50 13.86
C CYS A 328 0.94 17.61 12.47
N LEU A 329 2.27 17.54 12.43
CA LEU A 329 3.06 17.85 11.23
C LEU A 329 4.06 16.73 10.87
N VAL A 330 4.07 16.36 9.59
CA VAL A 330 5.14 15.59 8.93
C VAL A 330 5.67 16.42 7.78
N TYR A 331 6.81 17.07 7.99
CA TYR A 331 7.32 18.08 7.05
C TYR A 331 8.77 17.90 6.65
N ASP A 332 9.10 17.96 5.36
CA ASP A 332 10.50 17.95 4.90
C ASP A 332 11.28 16.70 5.36
N ASN A 333 10.67 15.52 5.27
CA ASN A 333 11.34 14.27 5.61
C ASN A 333 11.67 13.44 4.38
N LEU A 334 12.83 12.80 4.41
CA LEU A 334 13.23 11.79 3.43
C LEU A 334 12.96 10.41 4.03
N ILE A 335 11.97 9.70 3.49
CA ILE A 335 11.54 8.38 3.97
C ILE A 335 11.78 7.36 2.84
N HIS A 336 12.64 6.38 3.06
CA HIS A 336 12.80 5.32 2.06
C HIS A 336 13.36 4.01 2.60
N THR A 337 13.09 2.91 1.90
CA THR A 337 13.54 1.57 2.29
C THR A 337 12.94 1.20 3.65
N ILE A 338 11.62 1.12 3.70
CA ILE A 338 10.85 0.74 4.89
C ILE A 338 10.14 -0.60 4.65
N GLY A 339 9.52 -1.17 5.68
CA GLY A 339 8.90 -2.49 5.59
C GLY A 339 9.92 -3.61 5.35
N LEU A 340 11.09 -3.54 5.99
CA LEU A 340 12.09 -4.61 5.87
C LEU A 340 11.53 -5.97 6.30
N PHE A 341 10.67 -5.99 7.33
CA PHE A 341 10.08 -7.22 7.85
C PHE A 341 8.60 -7.30 7.47
N GLU A 342 7.84 -6.24 7.71
CA GLU A 342 6.39 -6.18 7.46
C GLU A 342 6.08 -5.55 6.10
N LYS A 343 5.05 -6.01 5.40
CA LYS A 343 4.69 -5.58 4.03
C LYS A 343 3.37 -4.83 3.95
N GLN A 344 2.52 -4.89 4.98
CA GLN A 344 1.36 -3.99 5.13
C GLN A 344 1.74 -2.73 5.92
N VAL A 345 2.57 -1.87 5.35
CA VAL A 345 3.15 -0.70 6.03
C VAL A 345 3.17 0.54 5.13
N THR A 346 3.43 1.72 5.69
CA THR A 346 3.45 2.97 4.90
C THR A 346 4.49 3.97 5.41
N GLY A 347 4.83 4.95 4.58
CA GLY A 347 5.66 6.07 5.00
C GLY A 347 4.96 6.92 6.05
N VAL A 348 3.69 7.26 5.83
CA VAL A 348 2.83 7.97 6.79
C VAL A 348 1.50 7.25 6.93
N GLU A 349 1.19 6.77 8.14
CA GLU A 349 -0.07 6.13 8.52
C GLU A 349 -0.93 7.11 9.31
N LEU A 350 -2.17 7.31 8.87
CA LEU A 350 -3.16 8.15 9.52
C LEU A 350 -4.37 7.29 9.88
N SER A 351 -4.62 7.13 11.18
CA SER A 351 -5.83 6.46 11.68
C SER A 351 -6.38 7.16 12.93
N MET A 352 -7.69 7.37 12.99
CA MET A 352 -8.40 7.97 14.10
C MET A 352 -7.75 9.29 14.52
N CYS A 353 -7.48 10.17 13.56
CA CYS A 353 -6.76 11.42 13.76
C CYS A 353 -7.39 12.56 12.95
N ARG A 354 -6.92 13.80 13.12
CA ARG A 354 -7.54 14.95 12.46
C ARG A 354 -6.54 16.04 12.11
N SER A 355 -6.75 16.74 10.99
CA SER A 355 -5.96 17.93 10.64
C SER A 355 -4.44 17.70 10.61
N ILE A 356 -4.01 16.52 10.19
CA ILE A 356 -2.58 16.20 10.05
C ILE A 356 -2.06 16.79 8.74
N THR A 357 -0.99 17.58 8.82
CA THR A 357 -0.30 18.11 7.64
C THR A 357 0.87 17.21 7.26
N VAL A 358 0.83 16.66 6.04
CA VAL A 358 1.92 15.88 5.45
C VAL A 358 2.42 16.66 4.24
N SER A 359 3.53 17.37 4.40
CA SER A 359 3.98 18.34 3.40
C SER A 359 5.47 18.25 3.09
N HIS A 360 5.85 18.41 1.81
CA HIS A 360 7.24 18.42 1.37
C HIS A 360 8.05 17.16 1.76
N ASN A 361 7.44 15.97 1.77
CA ASN A 361 8.18 14.73 2.03
C ASN A 361 8.53 14.02 0.71
N SER A 362 9.72 13.39 0.68
CA SER A 362 10.08 12.45 -0.39
C SER A 362 9.97 11.03 0.17
N ILE A 363 9.05 10.23 -0.37
CA ILE A 363 8.71 8.89 0.14
C ILE A 363 8.86 7.88 -0.99
N TYR A 364 9.78 6.93 -0.87
CA TYR A 364 9.97 5.92 -1.92
C TYR A 364 10.56 4.60 -1.42
N ASP A 365 10.57 3.59 -2.28
CA ASP A 365 11.05 2.25 -1.92
C ASP A 365 10.28 1.66 -0.74
N VAL A 366 8.96 1.54 -0.95
CA VAL A 366 7.99 1.08 0.06
C VAL A 366 7.19 -0.14 -0.47
N PRO A 367 6.88 -1.14 0.36
CA PRO A 367 6.22 -2.37 -0.10
C PRO A 367 4.73 -2.18 -0.42
N ARG A 368 4.09 -1.15 0.14
CA ARG A 368 2.65 -0.86 0.06
C ARG A 368 2.46 0.64 -0.25
N ALA A 369 1.63 1.41 0.46
CA ALA A 369 1.46 2.83 0.18
C ALA A 369 2.63 3.68 0.68
N GLY A 370 2.80 4.86 0.09
CA GLY A 370 3.67 5.89 0.66
C GLY A 370 2.97 6.69 1.76
N ILE A 371 1.68 6.99 1.55
CA ILE A 371 0.80 7.68 2.50
C ILE A 371 -0.54 6.94 2.54
N ASN A 372 -1.02 6.63 3.75
CA ASN A 372 -2.26 5.87 3.96
C ASN A 372 -3.18 6.58 4.97
N ILE A 373 -4.48 6.57 4.69
CA ILE A 373 -5.56 6.96 5.61
C ILE A 373 -6.47 5.75 5.84
N SER A 374 -6.52 5.24 7.06
CA SER A 374 -7.26 4.01 7.37
C SER A 374 -8.79 4.18 7.37
N GLU A 375 -9.31 5.40 7.54
CA GLU A 375 -10.76 5.67 7.56
C GLU A 375 -11.09 7.18 7.42
N GLY A 376 -12.37 7.56 7.41
CA GLY A 376 -12.79 8.96 7.27
C GLY A 376 -12.66 9.81 8.55
N THR A 377 -12.43 9.20 9.71
CA THR A 377 -12.29 9.94 10.99
C THR A 377 -11.06 10.84 11.00
N TRP A 378 -11.12 12.10 11.42
CA TRP A 378 -12.22 13.05 11.19
C TRP A 378 -11.86 14.08 10.11
N GLY A 379 -10.97 13.66 9.21
CA GLY A 379 -10.52 14.42 8.05
C GLY A 379 -9.74 15.69 8.38
N GLY A 380 -9.82 16.68 7.48
CA GLY A 380 -9.06 17.94 7.58
C GLY A 380 -7.57 17.79 7.29
N HIS A 381 -7.12 16.60 6.90
CA HIS A 381 -5.71 16.37 6.54
C HIS A 381 -5.32 17.21 5.32
N LEU A 382 -4.10 17.73 5.35
CA LEU A 382 -3.50 18.46 4.23
C LEU A 382 -2.29 17.66 3.72
N ILE A 383 -2.43 17.08 2.54
CA ILE A 383 -1.40 16.27 1.89
C ILE A 383 -0.89 17.04 0.69
N GLU A 384 0.25 17.73 0.82
CA GLU A 384 0.73 18.63 -0.23
C GLU A 384 2.23 18.62 -0.51
N TYR A 385 2.62 18.94 -1.74
CA TYR A 385 4.03 19.06 -2.13
C TYR A 385 4.88 17.81 -1.86
N ASN A 386 4.30 16.63 -1.71
CA ASN A 386 5.05 15.38 -1.54
C ASN A 386 5.50 14.83 -2.90
N ASP A 387 6.62 14.10 -2.88
CA ASP A 387 7.12 13.32 -4.02
C ASP A 387 7.15 11.84 -3.62
N VAL A 388 6.17 11.08 -4.09
CA VAL A 388 5.90 9.72 -3.62
C VAL A 388 5.91 8.74 -4.78
N PHE A 389 6.89 7.81 -4.79
CA PHE A 389 7.13 6.91 -5.92
C PHE A 389 7.77 5.60 -5.50
N ASP A 390 7.96 4.64 -6.42
CA ASP A 390 8.45 3.29 -6.12
C ASP A 390 7.69 2.66 -4.94
N THR A 391 6.35 2.77 -5.02
CA THR A 391 5.40 2.25 -4.05
C THR A 391 4.78 0.93 -4.52
N VAL A 392 4.10 0.23 -3.63
CA VAL A 392 3.40 -1.04 -3.91
C VAL A 392 4.39 -2.07 -4.47
N LYS A 393 5.61 -2.07 -3.92
CA LYS A 393 6.68 -2.96 -4.40
C LYS A 393 6.47 -4.42 -3.98
N GLU A 394 5.88 -4.59 -2.81
CA GLU A 394 5.60 -5.84 -2.12
C GLU A 394 4.30 -6.52 -2.57
N THR A 395 3.31 -5.64 -2.67
CA THR A 395 1.88 -5.91 -2.53
C THR A 395 1.13 -5.57 -3.81
N GLY A 396 -0.20 -5.59 -3.80
CA GLY A 396 -1.04 -5.18 -4.94
C GLY A 396 -2.38 -4.64 -4.50
N ASP A 397 -3.14 -4.00 -5.41
CA ASP A 397 -4.43 -3.35 -5.12
C ASP A 397 -4.28 -2.19 -4.12
N HIS A 398 -3.55 -1.15 -4.55
CA HIS A 398 -3.27 0.04 -3.75
C HIS A 398 -2.74 1.19 -4.60
N GLY A 399 -2.32 2.29 -3.96
CA GLY A 399 -1.64 3.37 -4.63
C GLY A 399 -0.46 3.99 -3.89
N ALA A 400 0.16 4.98 -4.53
CA ALA A 400 1.21 5.79 -3.89
C ALA A 400 0.62 6.59 -2.70
N PHE A 401 -0.58 7.14 -2.90
CA PHE A 401 -1.52 7.49 -1.84
C PHE A 401 -2.65 6.47 -1.77
N ASN A 402 -3.12 6.13 -0.57
CA ASN A 402 -4.36 5.40 -0.40
C ASN A 402 -5.24 5.93 0.76
N SER A 403 -6.55 5.72 0.65
CA SER A 403 -7.46 5.79 1.79
C SER A 403 -8.55 4.72 1.77
N TRP A 404 -9.13 4.45 2.94
CA TRP A 404 -10.46 3.86 3.11
C TRP A 404 -11.44 4.86 3.76
N GLY A 405 -12.73 4.56 3.65
CA GLY A 405 -13.81 5.28 4.34
C GLY A 405 -14.95 4.35 4.72
N ARG A 406 -14.62 3.16 5.23
CA ARG A 406 -15.57 2.16 5.74
C ARG A 406 -16.11 2.57 7.13
N ASP A 407 -16.57 3.82 7.23
CA ASP A 407 -17.07 4.47 8.45
C ASP A 407 -18.44 3.89 8.88
N ARG A 408 -19.10 4.51 9.86
CA ARG A 408 -20.31 3.94 10.49
C ARG A 408 -21.49 3.67 9.55
N TYR A 409 -21.56 4.32 8.38
CA TYR A 409 -22.60 4.06 7.38
C TYR A 409 -22.30 2.82 6.51
N TRP A 410 -21.03 2.42 6.41
CA TRP A 410 -20.58 1.42 5.46
C TRP A 410 -21.00 0.01 5.90
N HIS A 411 -21.43 -0.81 4.95
CA HIS A 411 -21.94 -2.15 5.21
C HIS A 411 -21.41 -3.13 4.15
N PRO A 412 -21.05 -4.38 4.50
CA PRO A 412 -20.46 -5.34 3.53
C PRO A 412 -21.40 -5.74 2.39
N LYS A 413 -22.70 -5.46 2.53
CA LYS A 413 -23.69 -5.63 1.45
C LYS A 413 -23.99 -4.27 0.81
N ARG A 414 -23.81 -4.21 -0.51
CA ARG A 414 -24.03 -3.00 -1.30
C ARG A 414 -25.45 -2.44 -1.17
N ASP A 415 -26.48 -3.28 -1.31
CA ASP A 415 -27.87 -2.82 -1.30
C ASP A 415 -28.24 -2.13 0.03
N GLU A 416 -27.71 -2.63 1.16
CA GLU A 416 -27.90 -2.00 2.48
C GLU A 416 -27.23 -0.61 2.56
N MET A 417 -26.05 -0.45 1.92
CA MET A 417 -25.40 0.86 1.84
C MET A 417 -26.20 1.85 0.99
N ASP A 418 -26.78 1.38 -0.12
CA ASP A 418 -27.66 2.22 -0.96
C ASP A 418 -28.90 2.69 -0.16
N ASP A 419 -29.53 1.78 0.61
CA ASP A 419 -30.68 2.09 1.47
C ASP A 419 -30.32 3.09 2.59
N ILE A 420 -29.17 2.90 3.25
CA ILE A 420 -28.68 3.82 4.30
C ILE A 420 -28.38 5.20 3.71
N ALA A 421 -27.65 5.26 2.58
CA ALA A 421 -27.29 6.52 1.93
C ALA A 421 -28.53 7.31 1.47
N ALA A 422 -29.57 6.61 1.00
CA ALA A 422 -30.82 7.25 0.58
C ALA A 422 -31.68 7.72 1.76
N SER A 423 -31.74 6.93 2.84
CA SER A 423 -32.64 7.20 3.98
C SER A 423 -32.03 8.09 5.06
N GLU A 424 -30.72 8.04 5.27
CA GLU A 424 -29.99 8.78 6.31
C GLU A 424 -28.63 9.33 5.80
N PRO A 425 -28.64 10.21 4.76
CA PRO A 425 -27.41 10.72 4.14
C PRO A 425 -26.47 11.48 5.09
N SER A 426 -26.97 11.97 6.24
CA SER A 426 -26.13 12.63 7.24
C SER A 426 -25.05 11.72 7.83
N LEU A 427 -25.20 10.40 7.77
CA LEU A 427 -24.20 9.45 8.28
C LEU A 427 -22.91 9.42 7.44
N ILE A 428 -22.99 9.79 6.16
CA ILE A 428 -21.84 9.81 5.23
C ILE A 428 -20.75 10.77 5.71
N LEU A 429 -21.14 11.93 6.24
CA LEU A 429 -20.23 12.96 6.74
C LEU A 429 -20.14 12.99 8.27
N ALA A 430 -20.70 11.99 8.96
CA ALA A 430 -20.67 11.93 10.42
C ALA A 430 -19.24 11.72 10.94
N ASP A 431 -18.43 10.93 10.23
CA ASP A 431 -17.01 10.69 10.56
C ASP A 431 -16.08 11.51 9.68
N ALA A 432 -16.27 11.49 8.36
CA ALA A 432 -15.55 12.31 7.38
C ALA A 432 -15.99 13.79 7.40
N GLY A 433 -15.92 14.45 8.56
CA GLY A 433 -16.54 15.75 8.80
C GLY A 433 -15.78 16.93 8.17
N ALA A 434 -14.45 16.95 8.25
CA ALA A 434 -13.63 17.98 7.62
C ALA A 434 -13.01 17.46 6.32
N THR A 435 -13.04 18.27 5.25
CA THR A 435 -12.52 17.86 3.94
C THR A 435 -11.04 17.55 4.00
N VAL A 436 -10.63 16.41 3.44
CA VAL A 436 -9.22 16.07 3.23
C VAL A 436 -8.75 16.69 1.92
N GLU A 437 -7.66 17.44 1.96
CA GLU A 437 -7.08 18.09 0.79
C GLU A 437 -5.81 17.34 0.33
N ILE A 438 -5.79 16.94 -0.95
CA ILE A 438 -4.63 16.34 -1.60
C ILE A 438 -4.22 17.25 -2.75
N SER A 439 -3.14 18.01 -2.59
CA SER A 439 -2.76 18.97 -3.62
C SER A 439 -1.28 19.18 -3.88
N ASN A 440 -0.94 19.57 -5.12
CA ASN A 440 0.44 19.89 -5.50
C ASN A 440 1.44 18.76 -5.22
N ASN A 441 1.02 17.49 -5.29
CA ASN A 441 1.92 16.34 -5.12
C ASN A 441 2.35 15.76 -6.47
N ARG A 442 3.47 15.03 -6.46
CA ARG A 442 3.86 14.12 -7.54
C ARG A 442 3.78 12.68 -7.05
N PHE A 443 2.93 11.90 -7.71
CA PHE A 443 2.69 10.50 -7.38
C PHE A 443 3.07 9.60 -8.56
N ARG A 444 3.72 8.48 -8.26
CA ARG A 444 3.98 7.38 -9.21
C ARG A 444 3.81 6.03 -8.53
N CYS A 445 2.82 5.25 -8.95
CA CYS A 445 2.69 3.84 -8.60
C CYS A 445 2.77 2.97 -9.86
N ASP A 446 3.74 2.05 -9.91
CA ASP A 446 3.94 1.19 -11.08
C ASP A 446 3.07 -0.09 -11.08
N ARG A 447 2.43 -0.41 -9.94
CA ARG A 447 1.61 -1.62 -9.75
C ARG A 447 0.23 -1.34 -9.12
N GLY A 448 -0.29 -0.15 -9.38
CA GLY A 448 -1.54 0.33 -8.78
C GLY A 448 -1.89 1.71 -9.28
N TRP A 449 -2.52 2.52 -8.43
CA TRP A 449 -2.95 3.88 -8.75
C TRP A 449 -2.01 4.92 -8.15
N ASP A 450 -1.92 6.09 -8.77
CA ASP A 450 -1.13 7.18 -8.17
C ASP A 450 -1.86 7.71 -6.92
N ILE A 451 -3.18 7.84 -7.03
CA ILE A 451 -4.08 8.13 -5.91
C ILE A 451 -5.18 7.06 -5.90
N ASP A 452 -5.26 6.32 -4.81
CA ASP A 452 -6.22 5.24 -4.60
C ASP A 452 -7.20 5.59 -3.46
N LEU A 453 -8.38 6.14 -3.79
CA LEU A 453 -9.46 6.21 -2.81
C LEU A 453 -10.26 4.91 -2.87
N ASP A 454 -10.03 4.02 -1.89
CA ASP A 454 -10.66 2.72 -1.78
C ASP A 454 -12.00 2.81 -1.01
N ASP A 455 -12.65 1.66 -0.77
CA ASP A 455 -13.98 1.50 -0.20
C ASP A 455 -14.43 2.62 0.75
N GLY A 456 -15.44 3.39 0.32
CA GLY A 456 -16.19 4.32 1.16
C GLY A 456 -15.53 5.68 1.40
N SER A 457 -14.31 5.90 0.88
CA SER A 457 -13.56 7.15 1.05
C SER A 457 -14.38 8.36 0.62
N SER A 458 -14.66 9.28 1.55
CA SER A 458 -15.59 10.39 1.35
C SER A 458 -15.03 11.74 1.82
N ASN A 459 -15.54 12.85 1.28
CA ASN A 459 -15.17 14.23 1.61
C ASN A 459 -13.69 14.58 1.32
N PHE A 460 -13.30 14.47 0.05
CA PHE A 460 -11.96 14.81 -0.43
C PHE A 460 -11.98 15.97 -1.43
N HIS A 461 -10.94 16.79 -1.44
CA HIS A 461 -10.63 17.72 -2.52
C HIS A 461 -9.22 17.43 -3.06
N ILE A 462 -9.15 16.96 -4.31
CA ILE A 462 -7.94 16.46 -4.96
C ILE A 462 -7.62 17.36 -6.15
N TYR A 463 -6.56 18.15 -6.06
CA TYR A 463 -6.24 19.10 -7.11
C TYR A 463 -4.76 19.41 -7.30
N ASN A 464 -4.38 19.82 -8.51
CA ASN A 464 -2.98 20.15 -8.84
C ASN A 464 -1.99 18.98 -8.63
N ASN A 465 -2.43 17.73 -8.73
CA ASN A 465 -1.52 16.59 -8.60
C ASN A 465 -1.00 16.14 -9.96
N LEU A 466 0.28 15.79 -10.00
CA LEU A 466 0.92 15.14 -11.13
C LEU A 466 0.96 13.63 -10.88
N CYS A 467 0.12 12.90 -11.60
CA CYS A 467 0.03 11.44 -11.60
C CYS A 467 0.84 10.89 -12.78
N LEU A 468 1.96 10.24 -12.50
CA LEU A 468 2.93 9.81 -13.50
C LEU A 468 2.63 8.43 -14.12
N ASN A 469 1.78 7.60 -13.51
CA ASN A 469 1.58 6.24 -14.03
C ASN A 469 0.20 5.66 -13.74
N GLY A 470 -0.25 5.60 -12.49
CA GLY A 470 -1.42 4.83 -12.08
C GLY A 470 -2.77 5.55 -12.21
N GLY A 471 -2.78 6.87 -12.41
CA GLY A 471 -4.02 7.64 -12.48
C GLY A 471 -4.72 7.76 -11.11
N ILE A 472 -6.03 8.09 -11.14
CA ILE A 472 -6.81 8.35 -9.91
C ILE A 472 -7.99 7.39 -9.83
N LYS A 473 -8.07 6.60 -8.75
CA LYS A 473 -9.19 5.70 -8.44
C LYS A 473 -10.11 6.29 -7.39
N LEU A 474 -11.40 6.22 -7.67
CA LEU A 474 -12.49 6.61 -6.78
C LEU A 474 -13.46 5.43 -6.61
N ARG A 475 -13.25 4.63 -5.57
CA ARG A 475 -14.05 3.45 -5.27
C ARG A 475 -15.03 3.71 -4.13
N GLU A 476 -16.33 3.53 -4.41
CA GLU A 476 -17.42 3.83 -3.44
C GLU A 476 -17.30 5.26 -2.88
N GLY A 477 -18.03 5.64 -1.82
CA GLY A 477 -17.88 6.95 -1.17
C GLY A 477 -18.60 8.12 -1.84
N PHE A 478 -18.42 9.30 -1.25
CA PHE A 478 -19.23 10.50 -1.51
C PHE A 478 -18.46 11.82 -1.39
N TYR A 479 -18.98 12.87 -2.02
CA TYR A 479 -18.54 14.27 -1.87
C TYR A 479 -17.05 14.47 -2.16
N ARG A 480 -16.53 13.86 -3.22
CA ARG A 480 -15.14 14.04 -3.64
C ARG A 480 -15.07 14.96 -4.84
N VAL A 481 -14.21 15.97 -4.76
CA VAL A 481 -13.94 16.92 -5.84
C VAL A 481 -12.55 16.65 -6.38
N VAL A 482 -12.45 16.23 -7.64
CA VAL A 482 -11.19 15.94 -8.32
C VAL A 482 -11.04 16.88 -9.50
N GLU A 483 -10.12 17.83 -9.40
CA GLU A 483 -9.95 18.85 -10.42
C GLU A 483 -8.52 19.31 -10.66
N ASN A 484 -8.23 19.81 -11.85
CA ASN A 484 -6.93 20.39 -12.17
C ASN A 484 -5.72 19.44 -11.98
N ASN A 485 -5.92 18.14 -12.13
CA ASN A 485 -4.86 17.13 -12.05
C ASN A 485 -4.36 16.75 -13.46
N ILE A 486 -3.13 16.24 -13.53
CA ILE A 486 -2.53 15.70 -14.75
C ILE A 486 -2.32 14.19 -14.57
N MET A 487 -2.99 13.37 -15.37
CA MET A 487 -2.80 11.91 -15.41
C MET A 487 -2.04 11.54 -16.68
N VAL A 488 -0.71 11.45 -16.54
CA VAL A 488 0.18 11.16 -17.67
C VAL A 488 -0.02 9.72 -18.11
N ASN A 489 -0.35 9.52 -19.39
CA ASN A 489 -0.51 8.19 -19.99
C ASN A 489 -1.55 7.28 -19.30
N ASN A 490 -2.42 7.86 -18.46
CA ASN A 490 -3.44 7.15 -17.70
C ASN A 490 -4.68 8.06 -17.54
N THR A 491 -5.56 7.72 -16.62
CA THR A 491 -6.95 8.17 -16.62
C THR A 491 -7.61 8.06 -15.25
N PHE A 492 -8.93 8.25 -15.27
CA PHE A 492 -9.85 8.16 -14.15
C PHE A 492 -10.47 6.76 -14.02
N HIS A 493 -10.49 6.24 -12.79
CA HIS A 493 -10.98 4.91 -12.43
C HIS A 493 -12.15 5.00 -11.43
N PRO A 494 -13.37 5.36 -11.86
CA PRO A 494 -14.54 5.40 -10.98
C PRO A 494 -15.13 4.00 -10.77
N HIS A 495 -15.21 3.53 -9.52
CA HIS A 495 -15.68 2.17 -9.23
C HIS A 495 -16.84 2.17 -8.22
N VAL A 496 -17.94 1.51 -8.56
CA VAL A 496 -19.02 1.15 -7.61
C VAL A 496 -19.69 2.38 -6.98
N TRP A 497 -20.01 3.38 -7.79
CA TRP A 497 -20.57 4.67 -7.32
C TRP A 497 -22.03 4.58 -6.84
N PHE A 498 -22.36 5.44 -5.90
CA PHE A 498 -23.70 5.61 -5.33
C PHE A 498 -24.55 6.56 -6.17
N GLU A 499 -25.88 6.40 -6.10
CA GLU A 499 -26.78 7.45 -6.55
C GLU A 499 -26.57 8.68 -5.67
N ASN A 500 -26.60 9.88 -6.25
CA ASN A 500 -26.36 11.13 -5.52
C ASN A 500 -25.03 11.16 -4.75
N SER A 501 -23.97 10.49 -5.25
CA SER A 501 -22.67 10.46 -4.58
C SER A 501 -22.07 11.85 -4.34
N GLY A 502 -22.51 12.85 -5.09
CA GLY A 502 -22.04 14.23 -4.94
C GLY A 502 -20.69 14.49 -5.60
N ASP A 503 -20.07 13.47 -6.19
CA ASP A 503 -18.71 13.55 -6.73
C ASP A 503 -18.60 14.50 -7.92
N VAL A 504 -17.44 15.15 -8.05
CA VAL A 504 -17.07 16.04 -9.14
C VAL A 504 -15.74 15.60 -9.72
N PHE A 505 -15.67 15.38 -11.03
CA PHE A 505 -14.45 15.12 -11.77
C PHE A 505 -14.37 16.07 -12.97
N ALA A 506 -13.59 17.14 -12.84
CA ALA A 506 -13.59 18.22 -13.83
C ALA A 506 -12.25 18.90 -14.02
N ARG A 507 -12.01 19.50 -15.19
CA ARG A 507 -10.80 20.29 -15.48
C ARG A 507 -9.51 19.49 -15.32
N ASN A 508 -9.53 18.18 -15.53
CA ASN A 508 -8.34 17.34 -15.47
C ASN A 508 -7.77 17.10 -16.87
N ILE A 509 -6.46 16.85 -16.98
CA ILE A 509 -5.84 16.32 -18.19
C ILE A 509 -5.83 14.79 -18.10
N VAL A 510 -6.54 14.14 -19.03
CA VAL A 510 -6.72 12.68 -19.10
C VAL A 510 -6.15 12.16 -20.41
N MET A 511 -5.30 11.14 -20.34
CA MET A 511 -4.52 10.65 -21.48
C MET A 511 -4.92 9.25 -21.96
N SER A 512 -5.97 8.67 -21.36
CA SER A 512 -6.53 7.37 -21.77
C SER A 512 -8.04 7.33 -21.48
N PRO A 513 -8.82 6.43 -22.09
CA PRO A 513 -10.24 6.26 -21.79
C PRO A 513 -10.49 5.99 -20.31
N TYR A 514 -11.60 6.49 -19.77
CA TYR A 514 -12.01 6.18 -18.40
C TYR A 514 -12.16 4.66 -18.20
N GLN A 515 -11.90 4.19 -16.98
CA GLN A 515 -12.02 2.78 -16.61
C GLN A 515 -13.09 2.57 -15.53
N PRO A 516 -14.39 2.75 -15.88
CA PRO A 516 -15.47 2.57 -14.93
C PRO A 516 -15.72 1.09 -14.59
N ILE A 517 -15.94 0.79 -13.32
CA ILE A 517 -16.39 -0.54 -12.86
C ILE A 517 -17.70 -0.37 -12.11
N ARG A 518 -18.80 -0.91 -12.66
CA ARG A 518 -20.15 -0.85 -12.05
C ARG A 518 -20.53 0.58 -11.63
N VAL A 519 -20.54 1.51 -12.59
CA VAL A 519 -20.89 2.93 -12.38
C VAL A 519 -22.24 3.23 -13.04
N PRO A 520 -23.37 2.93 -12.36
CA PRO A 520 -24.70 3.24 -12.88
C PRO A 520 -25.04 4.74 -12.78
N TYR A 521 -24.36 5.49 -11.91
CA TYR A 521 -24.56 6.91 -11.63
C TYR A 521 -23.22 7.64 -11.61
N TRP A 522 -23.17 8.90 -12.04
CA TRP A 522 -21.94 9.64 -12.31
C TRP A 522 -21.77 10.91 -11.45
N GLY A 523 -22.19 10.87 -10.19
CA GLY A 523 -22.02 11.98 -9.24
C GLY A 523 -22.72 13.27 -9.68
N THR A 524 -22.21 14.41 -9.21
CA THR A 524 -22.71 15.75 -9.54
C THR A 524 -22.27 16.20 -10.93
N MET A 525 -21.01 15.96 -11.28
CA MET A 525 -20.43 16.45 -12.55
C MET A 525 -19.19 15.66 -12.95
N VAL A 526 -19.20 15.09 -14.14
CA VAL A 526 -18.03 14.52 -14.81
C VAL A 526 -17.95 15.20 -16.18
N ASP A 527 -17.23 16.32 -16.24
CA ASP A 527 -17.23 17.21 -17.40
C ASP A 527 -16.08 18.22 -17.37
N TYR A 528 -15.88 18.98 -18.46
CA TYR A 528 -14.84 20.00 -18.61
C TYR A 528 -13.41 19.44 -18.50
N ASN A 529 -13.18 18.19 -18.87
CA ASN A 529 -11.87 17.55 -18.90
C ASN A 529 -11.19 17.74 -20.27
N ILE A 530 -9.86 17.68 -20.26
CA ILE A 530 -9.01 17.76 -21.44
C ILE A 530 -8.53 16.35 -21.79
N PHE A 531 -9.07 15.79 -22.87
CA PHE A 531 -8.63 14.51 -23.41
C PHE A 531 -7.53 14.70 -24.43
N THR A 532 -6.51 13.83 -24.42
CA THR A 532 -5.51 13.79 -25.52
C THR A 532 -5.92 12.85 -26.65
N ASP A 533 -6.92 12.01 -26.41
CA ASP A 533 -7.44 11.03 -27.37
C ASP A 533 -8.92 11.31 -27.68
N ARG A 534 -9.29 11.26 -28.97
CA ARG A 534 -10.67 11.55 -29.39
C ARG A 534 -11.63 10.42 -29.07
N GLN A 535 -11.21 9.17 -29.22
CA GLN A 535 -12.07 8.02 -28.95
C GLN A 535 -12.43 7.97 -27.46
N ALA A 536 -11.48 8.24 -26.58
CA ALA A 536 -11.67 8.35 -25.15
C ALA A 536 -12.77 9.36 -24.76
N LEU A 537 -12.82 10.52 -25.43
CA LEU A 537 -13.88 11.50 -25.20
C LEU A 537 -15.23 11.02 -25.72
N GLU A 538 -15.29 10.41 -26.91
CA GLU A 538 -16.54 9.88 -27.45
C GLU A 538 -17.09 8.72 -26.61
N ASP A 539 -16.23 7.89 -26.02
CA ASP A 539 -16.62 6.84 -25.08
C ASP A 539 -17.22 7.44 -23.79
N ALA A 540 -16.62 8.52 -23.27
CA ALA A 540 -17.15 9.25 -22.11
C ALA A 540 -18.54 9.85 -22.42
N ARG A 541 -18.72 10.44 -23.61
CA ARG A 541 -20.01 10.95 -24.10
C ARG A 541 -21.05 9.87 -24.33
N GLY A 542 -20.62 8.66 -24.69
CA GLY A 542 -21.48 7.48 -24.74
C GLY A 542 -22.14 7.17 -23.38
N ASN A 543 -21.47 7.50 -22.28
CA ASN A 543 -21.99 7.43 -20.92
C ASN A 543 -22.78 8.68 -20.48
N LYS A 544 -23.03 9.62 -21.41
CA LYS A 544 -23.65 10.94 -21.17
C LYS A 544 -22.83 11.86 -20.26
N MET A 545 -21.51 11.67 -20.22
CA MET A 545 -20.57 12.51 -19.49
C MET A 545 -19.77 13.38 -20.47
N ASP A 546 -19.00 14.34 -19.95
CA ASP A 546 -18.00 15.07 -20.74
C ASP A 546 -18.57 15.80 -21.98
N GLU A 547 -19.77 16.37 -21.85
CA GLU A 547 -20.42 17.12 -22.93
C GLU A 547 -19.58 18.34 -23.35
N HIS A 548 -19.02 19.07 -22.39
CA HIS A 548 -18.24 20.29 -22.59
C HIS A 548 -16.72 20.03 -22.63
N SER A 549 -16.28 18.82 -22.35
CA SER A 549 -14.88 18.40 -22.48
C SER A 549 -14.37 18.51 -23.91
N ILE A 550 -13.05 18.68 -24.04
CA ILE A 550 -12.39 18.90 -25.33
C ILE A 550 -11.31 17.85 -25.58
N VAL A 551 -11.03 17.62 -26.86
CA VAL A 551 -9.80 16.94 -27.28
C VAL A 551 -8.75 18.01 -27.56
N TYR A 552 -7.61 17.95 -26.89
CA TYR A 552 -6.48 18.83 -27.14
C TYR A 552 -5.16 18.04 -27.09
N PRO A 553 -4.30 18.13 -28.12
CA PRO A 553 -2.98 17.50 -28.09
C PRO A 553 -2.09 18.28 -27.12
N VAL A 554 -2.01 17.81 -25.87
CA VAL A 554 -1.24 18.48 -24.83
C VAL A 554 0.25 18.29 -25.09
N ASN A 555 0.95 19.39 -25.39
CA ASN A 555 2.40 19.46 -25.42
C ASN A 555 2.89 20.04 -24.09
N PHE A 556 3.53 19.20 -23.28
CA PHE A 556 4.19 19.63 -22.05
C PHE A 556 5.54 20.30 -22.37
N ARG A 557 5.96 21.25 -21.52
CA ARG A 557 7.17 22.05 -21.74
C ARG A 557 8.46 21.23 -21.77
N ASP A 558 8.67 20.38 -20.78
CA ASP A 558 9.86 19.52 -20.68
C ASP A 558 9.61 18.30 -19.78
N PRO A 559 8.78 17.34 -20.23
CA PRO A 559 8.42 16.18 -19.42
C PRO A 559 9.61 15.27 -19.12
N ALA A 560 10.69 15.31 -19.91
CA ALA A 560 11.91 14.54 -19.66
C ALA A 560 12.63 14.97 -18.38
N HIS A 561 12.50 16.25 -18.01
CA HIS A 561 13.08 16.82 -16.78
C HIS A 561 12.00 17.15 -15.72
N GLY A 562 10.78 16.67 -15.90
CA GLY A 562 9.70 16.79 -14.91
C GLY A 562 8.83 18.04 -15.04
N ASP A 563 8.96 18.86 -16.09
CA ASP A 563 8.08 20.02 -16.32
C ASP A 563 6.87 19.63 -17.19
N TYR A 564 5.78 19.26 -16.52
CA TYR A 564 4.49 18.91 -17.13
C TYR A 564 3.55 20.11 -17.27
N ARG A 565 4.06 21.35 -17.22
CA ARG A 565 3.21 22.52 -17.50
C ARG A 565 2.83 22.53 -18.99
N VAL A 566 1.57 22.83 -19.26
CA VAL A 566 1.03 23.05 -20.60
C VAL A 566 1.58 24.36 -21.16
N ASP A 567 1.89 24.41 -22.45
CA ASP A 567 2.28 25.65 -23.14
C ASP A 567 1.24 26.76 -22.89
N SER A 568 1.68 27.94 -22.49
CA SER A 568 0.83 29.12 -22.21
C SER A 568 -0.01 29.58 -23.41
N LYS A 569 0.29 29.11 -24.62
CA LYS A 569 -0.49 29.37 -25.84
C LYS A 569 -1.66 28.41 -26.03
N ALA A 570 -1.83 27.40 -25.17
CA ALA A 570 -2.93 26.44 -25.21
C ALA A 570 -4.25 27.05 -24.68
N ASP A 571 -4.70 28.11 -25.34
CA ASP A 571 -5.85 28.95 -24.95
C ASP A 571 -7.16 28.14 -24.76
N ALA A 572 -7.35 27.05 -25.53
CA ALA A 572 -8.49 26.15 -25.33
C ALA A 572 -8.45 25.40 -23.98
N VAL A 573 -7.27 24.98 -23.52
CA VAL A 573 -7.06 24.29 -22.23
C VAL A 573 -7.37 25.24 -21.07
N PHE A 574 -6.83 26.46 -21.11
CA PHE A 574 -7.02 27.44 -20.03
C PHE A 574 -8.45 28.01 -20.01
N ARG A 575 -9.11 28.20 -21.16
CA ARG A 575 -10.53 28.60 -21.20
C ARG A 575 -11.47 27.55 -20.63
N LEU A 576 -11.09 26.27 -20.66
CA LEU A 576 -11.86 25.20 -20.03
C LEU A 576 -11.72 25.21 -18.50
N GLY A 577 -10.73 25.93 -17.96
CA GLY A 577 -10.51 26.11 -16.53
C GLY A 577 -9.34 25.33 -15.94
N PHE A 578 -8.54 24.63 -16.75
CA PHE A 578 -7.27 24.06 -16.27
C PHE A 578 -6.25 25.18 -16.02
N HIS A 579 -5.46 25.06 -14.96
CA HIS A 579 -4.42 25.97 -14.56
C HIS A 579 -3.11 25.21 -14.33
N ASN A 580 -2.02 25.70 -14.93
CA ASN A 580 -0.69 25.18 -14.60
C ASN A 580 -0.38 25.42 -13.11
N PHE A 581 0.31 24.45 -12.50
CA PHE A 581 0.84 24.53 -11.14
C PHE A 581 2.36 24.34 -11.12
N GLU A 582 2.99 24.58 -9.97
CA GLU A 582 4.46 24.49 -9.80
C GLU A 582 4.92 23.02 -9.90
N MET A 583 5.99 22.77 -10.67
CA MET A 583 6.51 21.42 -10.96
C MET A 583 7.88 21.14 -10.30
N ASP A 584 8.42 22.11 -9.59
CA ASP A 584 9.78 22.14 -9.03
C ASP A 584 9.79 22.20 -7.49
N ARG A 585 8.63 21.98 -6.86
CA ARG A 585 8.45 22.08 -5.40
C ARG A 585 8.06 20.77 -4.71
N PHE A 586 7.99 19.66 -5.46
CA PHE A 586 7.71 18.34 -4.89
C PHE A 586 8.87 17.84 -4.02
N GLY A 587 8.52 17.18 -2.92
CA GLY A 587 9.46 16.50 -2.03
C GLY A 587 10.17 17.42 -1.05
N VAL A 588 11.24 16.88 -0.47
CA VAL A 588 12.08 17.55 0.53
C VAL A 588 12.58 18.91 0.05
N VAL A 589 12.67 19.87 0.97
CA VAL A 589 13.17 21.23 0.76
C VAL A 589 14.54 21.47 1.37
N SER A 590 14.91 20.71 2.41
CA SER A 590 16.23 20.77 3.04
C SER A 590 17.33 20.45 2.02
N PRO A 591 18.37 21.31 1.85
CA PRO A 591 19.44 21.08 0.89
C PRO A 591 20.16 19.74 1.09
N HIS A 592 20.37 19.35 2.35
CA HIS A 592 20.99 18.07 2.69
C HIS A 592 20.12 16.89 2.22
N LEU A 593 18.84 16.87 2.56
CA LEU A 593 17.93 15.80 2.16
C LEU A 593 17.73 15.75 0.65
N ARG A 594 17.63 16.91 -0.03
CA ARG A 594 17.57 16.99 -1.49
C ARG A 594 18.78 16.34 -2.17
N SER A 595 19.97 16.44 -1.56
CA SER A 595 21.18 15.80 -2.10
C SER A 595 21.19 14.28 -1.96
N LEU A 596 20.36 13.74 -1.07
CA LEU A 596 20.21 12.30 -0.82
C LEU A 596 19.01 11.70 -1.55
N ALA A 597 17.95 12.49 -1.73
CA ALA A 597 16.69 12.04 -2.29
C ALA A 597 16.85 11.59 -3.74
N LYS A 598 16.25 10.44 -4.07
CA LYS A 598 16.04 10.03 -5.46
C LYS A 598 14.88 10.82 -6.06
N THR A 599 14.81 10.80 -7.39
CA THR A 599 13.66 11.30 -8.15
C THR A 599 12.96 10.15 -8.85
N PRO A 600 11.63 10.21 -9.06
CA PRO A 600 10.92 9.21 -9.84
C PRO A 600 11.41 9.20 -11.27
N ARG A 601 11.25 8.05 -11.93
CA ARG A 601 11.32 8.00 -13.38
C ARG A 601 10.22 8.89 -13.97
N MET A 602 10.60 9.90 -14.75
CA MET A 602 9.64 10.74 -15.46
C MET A 602 8.98 9.96 -16.60
N THR A 603 7.65 10.01 -16.66
CA THR A 603 6.87 9.38 -17.73
C THR A 603 6.78 10.31 -18.92
N LEU A 604 7.35 9.92 -20.05
CA LEU A 604 7.17 10.70 -21.28
C LEU A 604 5.75 10.47 -21.81
N PRO A 605 5.00 11.55 -22.16
CA PRO A 605 3.69 11.41 -22.76
C PRO A 605 3.80 10.64 -24.08
N PHE A 606 3.00 9.59 -24.25
CA PHE A 606 2.83 9.02 -25.59
C PHE A 606 1.76 9.83 -26.32
N VAL A 607 2.08 10.28 -27.53
CA VAL A 607 1.08 10.80 -28.45
C VAL A 607 0.69 9.63 -29.34
N SER A 608 -0.47 9.03 -29.10
CA SER A 608 -1.07 8.09 -30.04
C SER A 608 -1.39 8.88 -31.31
N THR A 609 -0.48 8.84 -32.28
CA THR A 609 -0.83 9.12 -33.66
C THR A 609 -1.38 7.82 -34.22
N GLU A 610 -2.71 7.77 -34.27
CA GLU A 610 -3.57 6.66 -34.72
C GLU A 610 -4.11 5.75 -33.61
N PRO A 611 -5.42 5.47 -33.62
CA PRO A 611 -6.02 4.55 -32.68
C PRO A 611 -5.35 3.19 -32.87
N THR A 612 -4.71 2.66 -31.83
CA THR A 612 -4.57 1.21 -31.74
C THR A 612 -5.97 0.69 -31.54
N ALA A 613 -6.64 0.40 -32.65
CA ALA A 613 -7.87 -0.36 -32.68
C ALA A 613 -7.58 -1.66 -31.95
N SER A 614 -8.03 -1.78 -30.70
CA SER A 614 -8.18 -3.11 -30.12
C SER A 614 -9.17 -3.82 -31.04
N ASN A 615 -8.80 -5.00 -31.55
CA ASN A 615 -9.63 -5.76 -32.47
C ASN A 615 -10.85 -6.33 -31.74
N VAL A 616 -11.84 -5.48 -31.48
CA VAL A 616 -13.15 -5.91 -30.99
C VAL A 616 -13.88 -6.55 -32.17
N VAL A 617 -14.26 -7.81 -32.02
CA VAL A 617 -15.03 -8.56 -33.02
C VAL A 617 -16.38 -8.95 -32.45
N GLU A 618 -17.36 -9.10 -33.33
CA GLU A 618 -18.67 -9.65 -32.96
C GLU A 618 -18.66 -11.17 -33.22
N TRP A 619 -18.85 -11.96 -32.17
CA TRP A 619 -18.82 -13.41 -32.22
C TRP A 619 -20.05 -13.97 -31.51
N GLN A 620 -20.85 -14.77 -32.22
CA GLN A 620 -22.08 -15.41 -31.71
C GLN A 620 -23.00 -14.42 -30.96
N GLY A 621 -23.11 -13.18 -31.44
CA GLY A 621 -23.95 -12.15 -30.81
C GLY A 621 -23.35 -11.46 -29.58
N TRP A 622 -22.04 -11.59 -29.34
CA TRP A 622 -21.26 -10.89 -28.31
C TRP A 622 -20.11 -10.08 -28.90
N ARG A 623 -19.77 -8.93 -28.31
CA ARG A 623 -18.51 -8.23 -28.56
C ARG A 623 -17.42 -8.83 -27.68
N ILE A 624 -16.36 -9.29 -28.32
CA ILE A 624 -15.21 -9.91 -27.67
C ILE A 624 -13.89 -9.29 -28.18
N LYS A 625 -12.85 -9.30 -27.35
CA LYS A 625 -11.50 -8.88 -27.72
C LYS A 625 -10.43 -9.69 -26.97
N ASP A 626 -9.17 -9.55 -27.35
CA ASP A 626 -8.06 -10.03 -26.53
C ASP A 626 -8.05 -9.30 -25.17
N LEU A 627 -7.74 -9.99 -24.08
CA LEU A 627 -7.51 -9.34 -22.79
C LEU A 627 -6.05 -8.87 -22.74
N GLU A 628 -5.83 -7.56 -22.89
CA GLU A 628 -4.49 -7.02 -23.24
C GLU A 628 -3.99 -5.96 -22.24
N THR A 629 -4.88 -5.42 -21.41
CA THR A 629 -4.56 -4.28 -20.54
C THR A 629 -4.69 -4.60 -19.05
N LEU A 630 -3.88 -3.90 -18.24
CA LEU A 630 -3.95 -3.97 -16.78
C LEU A 630 -5.33 -3.58 -16.23
N GLY A 631 -6.03 -2.64 -16.89
CA GLY A 631 -7.38 -2.23 -16.53
C GLY A 631 -8.40 -3.36 -16.73
N GLU A 632 -8.31 -4.08 -17.85
CA GLU A 632 -9.14 -5.26 -18.12
C GLU A 632 -8.82 -6.42 -17.18
N ARG A 633 -7.53 -6.62 -16.87
CA ARG A 633 -7.10 -7.60 -15.85
C ARG A 633 -7.73 -7.30 -14.49
N SER A 634 -7.69 -6.03 -14.08
CA SER A 634 -8.31 -5.58 -12.82
C SER A 634 -9.84 -5.75 -12.84
N ALA A 635 -10.50 -5.34 -13.93
CA ALA A 635 -11.96 -5.44 -14.07
C ALA A 635 -12.48 -6.89 -14.03
N THR A 636 -11.70 -7.83 -14.58
CA THR A 636 -12.05 -9.26 -14.62
C THR A 636 -11.55 -10.03 -13.40
N GLY A 637 -10.55 -9.50 -12.69
CA GLY A 637 -9.84 -10.20 -11.61
C GLY A 637 -8.86 -11.28 -12.11
N MET A 638 -8.41 -11.18 -13.37
CA MET A 638 -7.49 -12.13 -13.98
C MET A 638 -6.08 -12.06 -13.38
N ASP A 639 -5.36 -13.18 -13.45
CA ASP A 639 -3.99 -13.32 -12.96
C ASP A 639 -2.94 -12.69 -13.90
N SER A 640 -3.24 -12.64 -15.20
CA SER A 640 -2.39 -12.07 -16.25
C SER A 640 -3.22 -11.61 -17.45
N GLU A 641 -2.63 -10.82 -18.34
CA GLU A 641 -3.25 -10.32 -19.57
C GLU A 641 -3.37 -11.44 -20.63
N ARG A 642 -4.28 -12.39 -20.39
CA ARG A 642 -4.54 -13.54 -21.26
C ARG A 642 -6.03 -13.85 -21.37
N GLY A 643 -6.40 -14.48 -22.48
CA GLY A 643 -7.75 -14.95 -22.74
C GLY A 643 -8.53 -14.00 -23.64
N VAL A 644 -9.77 -14.40 -23.95
CA VAL A 644 -10.69 -13.59 -24.75
C VAL A 644 -11.73 -12.95 -23.84
N TYR A 645 -11.68 -11.63 -23.74
CA TYR A 645 -12.53 -10.82 -22.88
C TYR A 645 -13.91 -10.57 -23.51
N VAL A 646 -14.97 -10.87 -22.77
CA VAL A 646 -16.37 -10.69 -23.18
C VAL A 646 -16.88 -9.33 -22.71
N LEU A 647 -17.06 -8.39 -23.64
CA LEU A 647 -17.41 -7.01 -23.34
C LEU A 647 -18.92 -6.85 -23.09
N THR A 648 -19.73 -7.22 -24.08
CA THR A 648 -21.17 -6.98 -24.04
C THR A 648 -21.91 -7.81 -25.08
N ILE A 649 -23.21 -8.04 -24.85
CA ILE A 649 -24.09 -8.70 -25.80
C ILE A 649 -24.56 -7.69 -26.86
N VAL A 650 -24.53 -8.09 -28.13
CA VAL A 650 -25.03 -7.28 -29.26
C VAL A 650 -26.31 -7.85 -29.89
N SER A 651 -26.58 -9.15 -29.73
CA SER A 651 -27.79 -9.80 -30.25
C SER A 651 -28.52 -10.58 -29.16
N PHE A 652 -29.70 -10.12 -28.74
CA PHE A 652 -30.46 -10.72 -27.63
C PHE A 652 -31.04 -12.12 -27.94
N ASP A 653 -31.04 -12.52 -29.21
CA ASP A 653 -31.38 -13.84 -29.74
C ASP A 653 -30.15 -14.77 -29.89
N SER A 654 -28.97 -14.33 -29.41
CA SER A 654 -27.74 -15.14 -29.40
C SER A 654 -27.95 -16.51 -28.76
N SER A 655 -27.49 -17.55 -29.45
CA SER A 655 -27.43 -18.93 -28.94
C SER A 655 -26.47 -19.11 -27.75
N MET A 656 -25.56 -18.15 -27.53
CA MET A 656 -24.56 -18.13 -26.46
C MET A 656 -24.98 -17.28 -25.26
N ARG A 657 -26.14 -16.61 -25.31
CA ARG A 657 -26.63 -15.70 -24.28
C ARG A 657 -26.74 -16.33 -22.89
N ASP A 658 -27.16 -17.58 -22.81
CA ASP A 658 -27.36 -18.27 -21.52
C ASP A 658 -26.04 -18.82 -20.93
N PHE A 659 -24.95 -18.78 -21.69
CA PHE A 659 -23.66 -19.37 -21.32
C PHE A 659 -22.63 -18.29 -20.94
N LEU A 660 -22.65 -17.15 -21.63
CA LEU A 660 -21.72 -16.04 -21.43
C LEU A 660 -22.39 -14.83 -20.76
N ARG A 661 -21.56 -14.03 -20.08
CA ARG A 661 -21.92 -12.75 -19.46
C ARG A 661 -20.87 -11.72 -19.83
N ALA A 662 -21.27 -10.45 -19.80
CA ALA A 662 -20.31 -9.35 -19.82
C ALA A 662 -19.36 -9.53 -18.63
N ASN A 663 -18.09 -9.21 -18.86
CA ASN A 663 -16.98 -9.38 -17.94
C ASN A 663 -16.41 -10.82 -17.80
N ASP A 664 -16.90 -11.79 -18.55
CA ASP A 664 -16.26 -13.11 -18.61
C ASP A 664 -14.95 -13.07 -19.40
N VAL A 665 -14.03 -14.00 -19.11
CA VAL A 665 -12.83 -14.24 -19.93
C VAL A 665 -12.79 -15.69 -20.38
N ILE A 666 -12.78 -15.97 -21.67
CA ILE A 666 -12.67 -17.34 -22.20
C ILE A 666 -11.20 -17.76 -22.14
N LEU A 667 -10.93 -18.83 -21.38
CA LEU A 667 -9.58 -19.34 -21.12
C LEU A 667 -9.31 -20.69 -21.79
N LYS A 668 -10.35 -21.50 -22.01
CA LYS A 668 -10.25 -22.74 -22.79
C LYS A 668 -11.51 -23.01 -23.60
N PHE A 669 -11.34 -23.68 -24.73
CA PHE A 669 -12.42 -24.18 -25.57
C PHE A 669 -12.07 -25.59 -26.04
N ASP A 670 -12.93 -26.56 -25.73
CA ASP A 670 -12.82 -27.98 -26.05
C ASP A 670 -11.43 -28.56 -25.72
N GLY A 671 -10.98 -28.35 -24.47
CA GLY A 671 -9.69 -28.79 -23.96
C GLY A 671 -8.47 -27.98 -24.43
N LYS A 672 -8.63 -27.00 -25.34
CA LYS A 672 -7.53 -26.17 -25.85
C LYS A 672 -7.47 -24.83 -25.13
N ALA A 673 -6.25 -24.39 -24.81
CA ALA A 673 -6.02 -23.08 -24.21
C ALA A 673 -6.35 -21.96 -25.19
N VAL A 674 -6.98 -20.91 -24.68
CA VAL A 674 -7.34 -19.70 -25.40
C VAL A 674 -6.65 -18.54 -24.69
N ASN A 675 -5.59 -17.99 -25.29
CA ASN A 675 -4.92 -16.81 -24.74
C ASN A 675 -5.26 -15.53 -25.51
N LYS A 676 -5.82 -15.66 -26.72
CA LYS A 676 -6.25 -14.58 -27.62
C LYS A 676 -7.33 -15.06 -28.59
N LEU A 677 -7.97 -14.15 -29.31
CA LEU A 677 -9.04 -14.39 -30.29
C LEU A 677 -8.64 -15.41 -31.35
N GLU A 678 -7.40 -15.35 -31.84
CA GLU A 678 -6.90 -16.30 -32.83
C GLU A 678 -6.80 -17.73 -32.31
N ASP A 679 -6.59 -17.92 -31.00
CA ASP A 679 -6.59 -19.24 -30.39
C ASP A 679 -8.02 -19.78 -30.27
N LEU A 680 -8.98 -18.91 -29.92
CA LEU A 680 -10.41 -19.26 -29.87
C LEU A 680 -10.93 -19.69 -31.25
N LYS A 681 -10.62 -18.93 -32.31
CA LYS A 681 -10.99 -19.28 -33.68
C LYS A 681 -10.45 -20.66 -34.08
N LYS A 682 -9.16 -20.90 -33.87
CA LYS A 682 -8.53 -22.20 -34.17
C LYS A 682 -9.13 -23.34 -33.34
N ALA A 683 -9.48 -23.09 -32.09
CA ALA A 683 -10.11 -24.09 -31.24
C ALA A 683 -11.49 -24.47 -31.78
N ILE A 684 -12.29 -23.49 -32.23
CA ILE A 684 -13.60 -23.70 -32.85
C ILE A 684 -13.48 -24.46 -34.18
N GLU A 685 -12.55 -24.07 -35.08
CA GLU A 685 -12.34 -24.74 -36.38
C GLU A 685 -11.99 -26.23 -36.25
N GLN A 686 -11.37 -26.61 -35.14
CA GLN A 686 -10.89 -27.96 -34.88
C GLN A 686 -11.84 -28.78 -33.99
N ALA A 687 -12.93 -28.19 -33.49
CA ALA A 687 -13.91 -28.85 -32.64
C ALA A 687 -15.05 -29.44 -33.48
N ASP A 688 -15.62 -30.56 -33.04
CA ASP A 688 -16.85 -31.08 -33.64
C ASP A 688 -18.06 -30.32 -33.05
N LEU A 689 -18.49 -29.26 -33.74
CA LEU A 689 -19.58 -28.40 -33.28
C LEU A 689 -20.95 -29.09 -33.20
N THR A 690 -21.06 -30.34 -33.65
CA THR A 690 -22.30 -31.13 -33.53
C THR A 690 -22.43 -31.82 -32.16
N GLU A 691 -21.34 -31.95 -31.42
CA GLU A 691 -21.26 -32.57 -30.10
C GLU A 691 -21.29 -31.53 -28.96
N SER A 692 -21.44 -31.98 -27.72
CA SER A 692 -21.35 -31.09 -26.55
C SER A 692 -19.90 -30.68 -26.30
N LEU A 693 -19.65 -29.37 -26.19
CA LEU A 693 -18.31 -28.80 -26.06
C LEU A 693 -18.09 -28.22 -24.65
N GLU A 694 -16.89 -28.40 -24.11
CA GLU A 694 -16.48 -27.77 -22.86
C GLU A 694 -15.89 -26.39 -23.14
N MET A 695 -16.30 -25.35 -22.41
CA MET A 695 -15.63 -24.05 -22.40
C MET A 695 -15.30 -23.67 -20.96
N VAL A 696 -14.06 -23.24 -20.72
CA VAL A 696 -13.64 -22.71 -19.42
C VAL A 696 -13.59 -21.22 -19.50
N ILE A 697 -14.40 -20.56 -18.66
CA ILE A 697 -14.45 -19.11 -18.53
C ILE A 697 -13.98 -18.69 -17.15
N PHE A 698 -13.42 -17.49 -17.04
CA PHE A 698 -13.16 -16.83 -15.78
C PHE A 698 -14.30 -15.86 -15.49
N ARG A 699 -14.96 -16.04 -14.35
CA ARG A 699 -16.12 -15.26 -13.91
C ARG A 699 -16.07 -15.10 -12.39
N ASP A 700 -16.32 -13.90 -11.89
CA ASP A 700 -16.35 -13.62 -10.45
C ASP A 700 -15.10 -14.14 -9.72
N GLN A 701 -13.93 -13.90 -10.34
CA GLN A 701 -12.60 -14.30 -9.86
C GLN A 701 -12.35 -15.81 -9.75
N LYS A 702 -13.09 -16.64 -10.49
CA LYS A 702 -12.94 -18.11 -10.51
C LYS A 702 -13.07 -18.67 -11.92
N GLU A 703 -12.38 -19.77 -12.19
CA GLU A 703 -12.64 -20.58 -13.38
C GLU A 703 -13.96 -21.33 -13.22
N VAL A 704 -14.81 -21.24 -14.24
CA VAL A 704 -16.10 -21.91 -14.35
C VAL A 704 -16.10 -22.72 -15.64
N VAL A 705 -16.40 -24.01 -15.51
CA VAL A 705 -16.59 -24.89 -16.66
C VAL A 705 -18.05 -24.82 -17.10
N ILE A 706 -18.28 -24.48 -18.37
CA ILE A 706 -19.60 -24.45 -18.99
C ILE A 706 -19.66 -25.48 -20.12
N MET A 707 -20.76 -26.25 -20.15
CA MET A 707 -21.03 -27.21 -21.22
C MET A 707 -21.96 -26.57 -22.25
N ILE A 708 -21.46 -26.43 -23.47
CA ILE A 708 -22.19 -25.86 -24.60
C ILE A 708 -22.80 -27.03 -25.39
N PRO A 709 -24.13 -27.14 -25.48
CA PRO A 709 -24.78 -28.19 -26.28
C PRO A 709 -24.39 -28.09 -27.76
N GLY A 710 -24.35 -29.24 -28.44
CA GLY A 710 -24.07 -29.29 -29.87
C GLY A 710 -25.01 -28.40 -30.69
N ASN A 711 -24.48 -27.89 -31.81
CA ASN A 711 -25.13 -26.98 -32.76
C ASN A 711 -25.50 -25.60 -32.20
N ARG A 712 -24.89 -25.17 -31.08
CA ARG A 712 -25.09 -23.83 -30.51
C ARG A 712 -24.14 -22.78 -31.08
N ILE A 713 -22.94 -23.16 -31.49
CA ILE A 713 -21.97 -22.27 -32.12
C ILE A 713 -22.06 -22.45 -33.63
N GLN A 714 -22.26 -21.35 -34.36
CA GLN A 714 -22.23 -21.36 -35.82
C GLN A 714 -20.79 -21.16 -36.32
N PRO A 715 -20.31 -21.94 -37.31
CA PRO A 715 -19.04 -21.65 -37.96
C PRO A 715 -19.08 -20.24 -38.59
N GLU A 716 -18.01 -19.47 -38.40
CA GLU A 716 -17.85 -18.19 -39.12
C GLU A 716 -17.61 -18.49 -40.61
N ASN A 717 -18.23 -17.71 -41.50
CA ASN A 717 -17.96 -17.75 -42.95
C ASN A 717 -16.73 -16.93 -43.32
#